data_AF-A0A538KEW6-F1
#
_entry.id   AF-A0A538KEW6-F1
#
_cell.length_a   1.000
_cell.length_b   1.000
_cell.length_c   1.000
_cell.angle_alpha   90.00
_cell.angle_beta   90.00
_cell.angle_gamma   90.00
#
_symmetry.space_group_name_H-M   'P 1'
#
loop_
_entity.id
_entity.type
_entity.pdbx_description
1 polymer ?
#
loop_
_entity_poly.entity_id
_entity_poly.type
_entity_poly.pdbx_seq_one_letter_code
_entity_poly.pdbx_strand_id
1 'polypeptide(L)'
;MGSRSGLASTVAAIAVSALLPAAASAAASRTYIVQLKAAPLASYTGGKRGLSATSPKVTGRRKLDITTSAAKTYTSYLAGRERAALSHAPGSAPAIDYSYRVAFAGFAAEMTQAQAAALRQAPEVAHVWRDAKAKTQAVNPNDPAAVETALDGPDGDTAAYLGLPNGLWAQLGGPGNAGDGVVVGVLDTGITPQHPSFADHGNGFVGPAFGPPPASFKGACDSGTDPTFHCNNKLVGAHFFVDGFGASNVAPDSFLSPRDDDGHGTHTASTAAGNFGVDPTIGGRTLGVNLISGLAPRARVAAYKVCWVGNGVADGCANSDSLAAIEQAVTDGVDVINYSIGGTTSNVIDPVEFAFLGASDAGVFVANSAGNDGPDAGTVGTPTTVPWLTSVGAENAARTFQASATITPSTGPAFTVTGASVTGSLKATQIVDAANAAAAGVATADAERCFASSLDPAKVTGKVVLCQRGVNPRIEKSKNVKDAGGVGMILYNANPAQDTDNDIHYVPAVHVPNADGLKIKAAIAAGTTTAALAEGAAALGTPRVLAAFSSRGPQTAVPDLAKPDVTAPGVNILAGNTPTPAAATGLPSGELFQSQSGTSMSSPQVAGAGALLKQAHPGWSPAEIKSALMLTARPNLLEDGTTPATPFDAGSGEINPTAAASPGLVLDVGTNDYIRYVDSQDPAVFNDGQDPIAPSDLNLASIANSKVAGTFRTVRTVTSVDAASRHWDASISVPGFDATVTAPGTGSSAFDIAPGATQQLVISAQATTATLEQYAFGALTLTGGGTTLHMPVSLRAIAISAPETVKVTADQSAGSATIPVKAGFTGTLTGLGWGLAAPDTKPGEQITTDPIGAPDPNAPSPSMKTYDIDVPAGAQLLSGRISNTDGGDPNTDLDLYLFRDANSDGSFTPDELVDVSASAIADEGVTEALPEAGHYRFVIVGFTTRSPSTYDFTTWLANDASPDDPSGGPGIAVTGDPFTVGIGQSVDATLSYSGVDHKGLYLGLATFHDSSSPGRDNIKASSIVELTKTADTTAPASAPPAAQPSSRPPAGAHSAARKRLALSGLRARLRRGILSLRVSLTRKATVTVRIRRGTHTVLTVRRRSVPAGVRTLHIRVGHRLRRGTAYRITVTATIRNSHARRTLTLKVR
;
A
#
# COMPACT_ATOMS: atom_id res chain seq x y z
N MET A 1 61.27 47.34 -3.91
CA MET A 1 61.45 46.15 -4.76
C MET A 1 60.06 45.55 -4.96
N GLY A 2 59.29 45.67 -6.04
CA GLY A 2 59.29 46.39 -7.32
C GLY A 2 58.06 45.80 -8.04
N SER A 3 57.06 46.53 -8.56
CA SER A 3 56.85 47.96 -8.76
C SER A 3 55.42 48.36 -8.35
N ARG A 4 55.34 49.53 -7.73
CA ARG A 4 54.14 50.34 -7.51
C ARG A 4 53.73 51.05 -8.81
N SER A 5 52.42 51.19 -9.04
CA SER A 5 51.75 52.41 -9.53
C SER A 5 50.27 52.06 -9.77
N GLY A 6 49.25 52.69 -9.18
CA GLY A 6 49.19 54.04 -8.63
C GLY A 6 48.40 54.95 -9.57
N LEU A 7 47.07 54.91 -9.41
CA LEU A 7 46.06 55.97 -9.57
C LEU A 7 45.88 56.76 -10.89
N ALA A 8 44.60 56.78 -11.29
CA ALA A 8 43.76 57.94 -11.67
C ALA A 8 44.00 58.57 -13.06
N SER A 9 43.03 59.12 -13.77
CA SER A 9 41.55 59.14 -13.80
C SER A 9 41.22 60.18 -14.87
N THR A 10 40.39 59.87 -15.88
CA THR A 10 39.51 60.82 -16.64
C THR A 10 38.77 60.01 -17.72
N VAL A 11 37.51 59.62 -17.51
CA VAL A 11 36.24 60.36 -17.73
C VAL A 11 35.72 60.32 -19.18
N ALA A 12 34.51 59.74 -19.27
CA ALA A 12 33.41 59.97 -20.21
C ALA A 12 33.28 59.12 -21.49
N ALA A 13 32.44 58.09 -21.34
CA ALA A 13 31.27 57.72 -22.15
C ALA A 13 31.42 57.43 -23.66
N ILE A 14 31.08 56.19 -24.05
CA ILE A 14 29.99 55.83 -24.99
C ILE A 14 29.84 54.29 -25.00
N ALA A 15 28.59 53.85 -25.10
CA ALA A 15 28.11 52.47 -24.98
C ALA A 15 28.77 51.46 -25.94
N VAL A 16 29.08 50.28 -25.41
CA VAL A 16 29.09 49.01 -26.15
C VAL A 16 28.32 47.98 -25.32
N SER A 17 27.07 47.78 -25.69
CA SER A 17 26.35 46.53 -25.43
C SER A 17 26.91 45.47 -26.38
N ALA A 18 27.61 44.46 -25.84
CA ALA A 18 27.89 43.23 -26.56
C ALA A 18 28.41 42.13 -25.62
N LEU A 19 27.60 41.08 -25.47
CA LEU A 19 27.97 39.67 -25.27
C LEU A 19 28.67 39.29 -23.95
N LEU A 20 27.84 38.99 -22.94
CA LEU A 20 28.07 37.81 -22.11
C LEU A 20 27.00 36.78 -22.48
N PRO A 21 27.35 35.51 -22.76
CA PRO A 21 26.34 34.47 -22.88
C PRO A 21 25.70 34.32 -21.51
N ALA A 22 24.37 34.49 -21.44
CA ALA A 22 23.62 33.93 -20.34
C ALA A 22 23.87 32.42 -20.38
N ALA A 23 24.71 31.92 -19.47
CA ALA A 23 24.80 30.50 -19.21
C ALA A 23 23.41 30.08 -18.73
N ALA A 24 22.61 29.50 -19.63
CA ALA A 24 21.40 28.78 -19.27
C ALA A 24 21.83 27.73 -18.24
N SER A 25 21.35 27.84 -16.99
CA SER A 25 21.55 26.76 -16.05
C SER A 25 20.83 25.55 -16.62
N ALA A 26 21.55 24.46 -16.89
CA ALA A 26 20.94 23.22 -17.36
C ALA A 26 19.84 22.82 -16.36
N ALA A 27 18.63 22.58 -16.85
CA ALA A 27 17.53 22.10 -16.01
C ALA A 27 17.98 20.79 -15.33
N ALA A 28 17.78 20.68 -14.02
CA ALA A 28 18.17 19.49 -13.27
C ALA A 28 17.37 18.29 -13.77
N SER A 29 18.05 17.20 -14.13
CA SER A 29 17.40 15.94 -14.50
C SER A 29 17.25 15.06 -13.26
N ARG A 30 16.23 14.20 -13.24
CA ARG A 30 15.92 13.26 -12.16
C ARG A 30 15.54 11.91 -12.76
N THR A 31 15.66 10.84 -11.99
CA THR A 31 15.18 9.53 -12.41
C THR A 31 13.66 9.44 -12.29
N TYR A 32 13.01 8.97 -13.35
CA TYR A 32 11.57 8.70 -13.40
C TYR A 32 11.34 7.30 -13.94
N ILE A 33 10.28 6.66 -13.44
CA ILE A 33 9.80 5.36 -13.89
C ILE A 33 8.58 5.58 -14.77
N VAL A 34 8.60 5.04 -15.99
CA VAL A 34 7.53 5.15 -16.98
C VAL A 34 6.89 3.78 -17.17
N GLN A 35 5.59 3.66 -16.90
CA GLN A 35 4.80 2.48 -17.25
C GLN A 35 4.17 2.63 -18.63
N LEU A 36 4.22 1.57 -19.43
CA LEU A 36 3.50 1.47 -20.69
C LEU A 36 2.10 0.89 -20.47
N LYS A 37 1.11 1.30 -21.27
CA LYS A 37 -0.23 0.68 -21.32
C LYS A 37 -0.23 -0.78 -21.82
N ALA A 38 0.92 -1.28 -22.28
CA ALA A 38 1.03 -2.66 -22.73
C ALA A 38 1.26 -3.59 -21.53
N ALA A 39 0.60 -4.74 -21.51
CA ALA A 39 0.87 -5.75 -20.48
C ALA A 39 2.33 -6.24 -20.54
N PRO A 40 2.98 -6.51 -19.39
CA PRO A 40 4.30 -7.13 -19.35
C PRO A 40 4.27 -8.56 -19.90
N LEU A 41 5.44 -9.10 -20.22
CA LEU A 41 5.58 -10.45 -20.79
C LEU A 41 4.93 -11.52 -19.91
N ALA A 42 5.09 -11.43 -18.58
CA ALA A 42 4.53 -12.37 -17.62
C ALA A 42 2.99 -12.40 -17.62
N SER A 43 2.36 -11.26 -17.90
CA SER A 43 0.91 -11.07 -17.82
C SER A 43 0.21 -11.11 -19.18
N TYR A 44 0.95 -11.14 -20.30
CA TYR A 44 0.34 -11.06 -21.63
C TYR A 44 -0.39 -12.36 -22.03
N THR A 45 -1.72 -12.26 -22.09
CA THR A 45 -2.65 -13.38 -22.37
C THR A 45 -2.99 -13.55 -23.85
N GLY A 46 -2.39 -12.76 -24.76
CA GLY A 46 -2.67 -12.79 -26.19
C GLY A 46 -3.65 -11.70 -26.65
N GLY A 47 -4.19 -11.85 -27.86
CA GLY A 47 -5.25 -10.97 -28.40
C GLY A 47 -4.78 -9.85 -29.33
N LYS A 48 -3.48 -9.52 -29.37
CA LYS A 48 -2.93 -8.66 -30.44
C LYS A 48 -2.63 -9.49 -31.68
N ARG A 49 -2.99 -8.96 -32.86
CA ARG A 49 -2.80 -9.64 -34.14
C ARG A 49 -1.32 -9.96 -34.36
N GLY A 50 -1.00 -11.24 -34.55
CA GLY A 50 0.37 -11.71 -34.79
C GLY A 50 1.22 -11.94 -33.53
N LEU A 51 0.67 -11.72 -32.33
CA LEU A 51 1.38 -11.92 -31.06
C LEU A 51 0.66 -12.98 -30.22
N SER A 52 1.33 -14.11 -29.98
CA SER A 52 0.81 -15.22 -29.16
C SER A 52 0.94 -14.90 -27.67
N ALA A 53 0.07 -15.48 -26.84
CA ALA A 53 0.15 -15.37 -25.39
C ALA A 53 1.50 -15.88 -24.85
N THR A 54 2.01 -15.23 -23.81
CA THR A 54 3.29 -15.55 -23.17
C THR A 54 3.13 -15.92 -21.70
N SER A 55 2.07 -15.47 -21.05
CA SER A 55 1.78 -15.76 -19.64
C SER A 55 1.74 -17.28 -19.37
N PRO A 56 2.40 -17.77 -18.30
CA PRO A 56 2.34 -19.18 -17.87
C PRO A 56 0.89 -19.68 -17.72
N LYS A 57 0.01 -18.81 -17.19
CA LYS A 57 -1.40 -19.08 -16.99
C LYS A 57 -2.15 -19.49 -18.26
N VAL A 58 -1.82 -18.89 -19.40
CA VAL A 58 -2.47 -19.20 -20.69
C VAL A 58 -1.73 -20.30 -21.43
N THR A 59 -0.40 -20.33 -21.32
CA THR A 59 0.42 -21.32 -22.01
C THR A 59 0.40 -22.70 -21.34
N GLY A 60 -0.10 -22.79 -20.09
CA GLY A 60 -0.09 -24.00 -19.28
C GLY A 60 1.31 -24.41 -18.79
N ARG A 61 2.32 -23.54 -18.98
CA ARG A 61 3.67 -23.79 -18.47
C ARG A 61 3.71 -23.51 -16.97
N ARG A 62 4.56 -24.25 -16.26
CA ARG A 62 4.79 -24.04 -14.82
C ARG A 62 5.49 -22.71 -14.51
N LYS A 63 6.45 -22.31 -15.34
CA LYS A 63 7.22 -21.06 -15.21
C LYS A 63 7.17 -20.28 -16.53
N LEU A 64 7.42 -18.98 -16.45
CA LEU A 64 7.62 -18.14 -17.62
C LEU A 64 8.86 -18.61 -18.40
N ASP A 65 8.71 -18.79 -19.71
CA ASP A 65 9.81 -19.18 -20.60
C ASP A 65 10.07 -18.08 -21.62
N ILE A 66 11.04 -17.24 -21.28
CA ILE A 66 11.46 -16.08 -22.07
C ILE A 66 12.20 -16.48 -23.35
N THR A 67 12.61 -17.75 -23.48
CA THR A 67 13.43 -18.21 -24.61
C THR A 67 12.60 -18.57 -25.84
N THR A 68 11.29 -18.75 -25.65
CA THR A 68 10.34 -19.08 -26.72
C THR A 68 10.28 -18.00 -27.81
N SER A 69 9.92 -18.40 -29.02
CA SER A 69 9.72 -17.46 -30.14
C SER A 69 8.62 -16.44 -29.85
N ALA A 70 7.54 -16.87 -29.18
CA ALA A 70 6.45 -15.99 -28.75
C ALA A 70 6.95 -14.91 -27.78
N ALA A 71 7.74 -15.30 -26.77
CA ALA A 71 8.31 -14.37 -25.81
C ALA A 71 9.24 -13.35 -26.48
N LYS A 72 10.22 -13.81 -27.27
CA LYS A 72 11.14 -12.93 -28.02
C LYS A 72 10.41 -11.94 -28.92
N THR A 73 9.34 -12.38 -29.60
CA THR A 73 8.53 -11.53 -30.47
C THR A 73 7.77 -10.47 -29.65
N TYR A 74 7.22 -10.85 -28.50
CA TYR A 74 6.48 -9.92 -27.63
C TYR A 74 7.41 -8.92 -26.93
N THR A 75 8.58 -9.35 -26.46
CA THR A 75 9.62 -8.46 -25.93
C THR A 75 10.08 -7.44 -26.97
N SER A 76 10.23 -7.85 -28.24
CA SER A 76 10.53 -6.93 -29.35
C SER A 76 9.41 -5.93 -29.60
N TYR A 77 8.15 -6.36 -29.44
CA TYR A 77 7.00 -5.47 -29.49
C TYR A 77 7.04 -4.43 -28.35
N LEU A 78 7.33 -4.84 -27.11
CA LEU A 78 7.48 -3.92 -25.97
C LEU A 78 8.60 -2.91 -26.19
N ALA A 79 9.77 -3.33 -26.68
CA ALA A 79 10.85 -2.43 -27.07
C ALA A 79 10.45 -1.45 -28.20
N GLY A 80 9.52 -1.84 -29.06
CA GLY A 80 8.90 -0.94 -30.04
C GLY A 80 7.98 0.11 -29.39
N ARG A 81 7.21 -0.27 -28.36
CA ARG A 81 6.33 0.64 -27.61
C ARG A 81 7.12 1.62 -26.75
N GLU A 82 8.20 1.17 -26.13
CA GLU A 82 9.16 2.00 -25.40
C GLU A 82 9.77 3.07 -26.31
N ARG A 83 10.30 2.69 -27.49
CA ARG A 83 10.81 3.66 -28.47
C ARG A 83 9.75 4.63 -28.98
N ALA A 84 8.50 4.16 -29.14
CA ALA A 84 7.40 5.04 -29.51
C ALA A 84 7.11 6.06 -28.41
N ALA A 85 7.07 5.64 -27.14
CA ALA A 85 6.92 6.55 -26.01
C ALA A 85 8.05 7.59 -25.99
N LEU A 86 9.31 7.15 -26.04
CA LEU A 86 10.48 8.02 -26.04
C LEU A 86 10.52 9.01 -27.21
N SER A 87 9.88 8.71 -28.34
CA SER A 87 9.79 9.66 -29.47
C SER A 87 8.95 10.90 -29.18
N HIS A 88 8.17 10.88 -28.09
CA HIS A 88 7.43 12.05 -27.60
C HIS A 88 8.28 12.95 -26.69
N ALA A 89 9.41 12.48 -26.17
CA ALA A 89 10.27 13.27 -25.29
C ALA A 89 10.97 14.40 -26.09
N PRO A 90 10.86 15.68 -25.69
CA PRO A 90 11.55 16.78 -26.33
C PRO A 90 13.07 16.73 -26.10
N GLY A 91 13.83 17.31 -27.03
CA GLY A 91 15.28 17.45 -26.92
C GLY A 91 16.05 16.18 -27.26
N SER A 92 17.22 15.99 -26.63
CA SER A 92 17.98 14.74 -26.73
C SER A 92 17.21 13.61 -26.05
N ALA A 93 17.30 12.41 -26.63
CA ALA A 93 16.70 11.23 -26.00
C ALA A 93 17.23 11.06 -24.57
N PRO A 94 16.35 10.83 -23.58
CA PRO A 94 16.79 10.63 -22.21
C PRO A 94 17.64 9.37 -22.09
N ALA A 95 18.61 9.39 -21.18
CA ALA A 95 19.42 8.22 -20.87
C ALA A 95 18.54 7.22 -20.11
N ILE A 96 18.40 6.01 -20.66
CA ILE A 96 17.64 4.95 -20.02
C ILE A 96 18.57 4.25 -19.03
N ASP A 97 18.17 4.23 -17.77
CA ASP A 97 18.86 3.48 -16.71
C ASP A 97 18.46 2.01 -16.82
N TYR A 98 17.15 1.73 -16.90
CA TYR A 98 16.61 0.38 -17.01
C TYR A 98 15.48 0.30 -18.03
N SER A 99 15.43 -0.80 -18.79
CA SER A 99 14.24 -1.18 -19.56
C SER A 99 13.56 -2.39 -18.93
N TYR A 100 12.26 -2.30 -18.70
CA TYR A 100 11.46 -3.35 -18.08
C TYR A 100 10.48 -3.97 -19.09
N ARG A 101 10.55 -5.29 -19.27
CA ARG A 101 9.74 -6.02 -20.26
C ARG A 101 9.14 -7.31 -19.72
N VAL A 102 9.65 -7.85 -18.61
CA VAL A 102 9.30 -9.20 -18.13
C VAL A 102 8.19 -9.17 -17.09
N ALA A 103 8.49 -8.61 -15.90
CA ALA A 103 7.55 -8.48 -14.79
C ALA A 103 6.83 -7.13 -14.82
N PHE A 104 7.49 -6.11 -15.38
CA PHE A 104 6.92 -4.80 -15.61
C PHE A 104 7.05 -4.43 -17.10
N ALA A 105 6.26 -3.47 -17.57
CA ALA A 105 6.30 -3.00 -18.95
C ALA A 105 6.56 -1.51 -18.93
N GLY A 106 7.81 -1.11 -19.17
CA GLY A 106 8.22 0.26 -18.92
C GLY A 106 9.71 0.47 -19.01
N PHE A 107 10.17 1.60 -18.49
CA PHE A 107 11.59 1.91 -18.36
C PHE A 107 11.79 2.94 -17.24
N ALA A 108 13.00 2.99 -16.69
CA ALA A 108 13.46 4.10 -15.87
C ALA A 108 14.50 4.90 -16.67
N ALA A 109 14.44 6.22 -16.57
CA ALA A 109 15.36 7.09 -17.27
C ALA A 109 15.61 8.38 -16.48
N GLU A 110 16.82 8.89 -16.61
CA GLU A 110 17.16 10.25 -16.19
C GLU A 110 16.52 11.24 -17.17
N MET A 111 15.55 11.99 -16.66
CA MET A 111 14.74 12.90 -17.45
C MET A 111 14.67 14.27 -16.81
N THR A 112 14.67 15.29 -17.66
CA THR A 112 14.14 16.60 -17.28
C THR A 112 12.65 16.47 -17.04
N GLN A 113 12.12 17.37 -16.21
CA GLN A 113 10.70 17.45 -15.93
C GLN A 113 9.84 17.60 -17.21
N ALA A 114 10.31 18.41 -18.18
CA ALA A 114 9.64 18.59 -19.46
C ALA A 114 9.57 17.28 -20.28
N GLN A 115 10.58 16.42 -20.18
CA GLN A 115 10.54 15.09 -20.80
C GLN A 115 9.56 14.17 -20.09
N ALA A 116 9.56 14.15 -18.75
CA ALA A 116 8.61 13.37 -17.97
C ALA A 116 7.15 13.77 -18.26
N ALA A 117 6.85 15.06 -18.32
CA ALA A 117 5.53 15.58 -18.67
C ALA A 117 5.08 15.22 -20.09
N ALA A 118 5.97 15.36 -21.08
CA ALA A 118 5.66 14.94 -22.46
C ALA A 118 5.36 13.43 -22.55
N LEU A 119 6.06 12.60 -21.78
CA LEU A 119 5.82 11.17 -21.73
C LEU A 119 4.50 10.80 -21.04
N ARG A 120 4.05 11.55 -20.03
CA ARG A 120 2.75 11.31 -19.40
C ARG A 120 1.59 11.43 -20.39
N GLN A 121 1.73 12.28 -21.40
CA GLN A 121 0.76 12.48 -22.46
C GLN A 121 0.90 11.51 -23.64
N ALA A 122 1.97 10.72 -23.67
CA ALA A 122 2.20 9.77 -24.75
C ALA A 122 1.11 8.69 -24.73
N PRO A 123 0.48 8.36 -25.88
CA PRO A 123 -0.59 7.38 -25.93
C PRO A 123 -0.13 5.97 -25.51
N GLU A 124 1.17 5.71 -25.56
CA GLU A 124 1.87 4.52 -25.07
C GLU A 124 1.91 4.39 -23.54
N VAL A 125 1.89 5.50 -22.81
CA VAL A 125 2.26 5.58 -21.38
C VAL A 125 1.03 5.56 -20.50
N ALA A 126 1.05 4.72 -19.47
CA ALA A 126 0.00 4.64 -18.45
C ALA A 126 0.29 5.61 -17.29
N HIS A 127 1.52 5.57 -16.76
CA HIS A 127 1.94 6.39 -15.63
C HIS A 127 3.41 6.80 -15.76
N VAL A 128 3.76 7.91 -15.11
CA VAL A 128 5.15 8.35 -14.91
C VAL A 128 5.30 8.76 -13.45
N TRP A 129 6.10 8.01 -12.71
CA TRP A 129 6.43 8.32 -11.31
C TRP A 129 7.83 8.89 -11.24
N ARG A 130 8.04 9.82 -10.32
CA ARG A 130 9.38 10.15 -9.88
C ARG A 130 9.93 8.96 -9.11
N ASP A 131 11.20 8.62 -9.33
CA ASP A 131 11.83 7.56 -8.55
C ASP A 131 11.93 7.98 -7.08
N ALA A 132 11.63 7.03 -6.19
CA ALA A 132 11.57 7.23 -4.75
C ALA A 132 12.34 6.10 -4.06
N LYS A 133 12.74 6.33 -2.80
CA LYS A 133 13.50 5.35 -2.02
C LYS A 133 12.60 4.73 -0.97
N ALA A 134 12.58 3.40 -0.94
CA ALA A 134 12.07 2.63 0.18
C ALA A 134 13.20 2.35 1.19
N LYS A 135 12.87 1.82 2.36
CA LYS A 135 13.83 1.42 3.40
C LYS A 135 13.66 -0.05 3.77
N THR A 136 14.72 -0.70 4.24
CA THR A 136 14.61 -2.02 4.87
C THR A 136 13.71 -1.93 6.10
N GLN A 137 12.93 -2.98 6.37
CA GLN A 137 11.94 -3.03 7.46
C GLN A 137 12.49 -3.79 8.67
N ALA A 138 13.74 -3.50 9.04
CA ALA A 138 14.32 -3.93 10.30
C ALA A 138 14.14 -2.85 11.36
N VAL A 139 14.07 -3.27 12.62
CA VAL A 139 14.10 -2.34 13.74
C VAL A 139 15.51 -1.79 13.76
N ASN A 140 15.66 -0.51 13.43
CA ASN A 140 16.96 0.10 13.38
C ASN A 140 17.51 0.20 14.81
N PRO A 141 18.62 -0.50 15.17
CA PRO A 141 19.22 -0.37 16.50
C PRO A 141 19.77 1.04 16.76
N ASN A 142 19.89 1.83 15.68
CA ASN A 142 20.28 3.22 15.70
C ASN A 142 19.10 4.18 15.93
N ASP A 143 17.84 3.71 15.87
CA ASP A 143 16.65 4.52 16.17
C ASP A 143 16.38 4.55 17.69
N PRO A 144 16.40 5.74 18.32
CA PRO A 144 16.12 5.88 19.73
C PRO A 144 14.67 5.56 20.16
N ALA A 145 13.73 5.55 19.22
CA ALA A 145 12.29 5.37 19.45
C ALA A 145 11.79 3.93 19.28
N ALA A 146 12.63 2.99 18.83
CA ALA A 146 12.25 1.58 18.71
C ALA A 146 11.70 1.01 20.05
N VAL A 147 10.70 0.12 20.01
CA VAL A 147 10.04 -0.51 21.19
C VAL A 147 9.75 -1.98 20.86
N GLU A 148 10.22 -2.94 21.69
CA GLU A 148 10.41 -4.37 21.34
C GLU A 148 10.25 -5.37 22.50
N THR A 149 9.24 -6.27 22.46
CA THR A 149 8.59 -6.90 23.65
C THR A 149 9.28 -8.08 24.39
N ALA A 150 8.89 -8.29 25.66
CA ALA A 150 9.45 -9.23 26.68
C ALA A 150 8.90 -10.69 26.63
N LEU A 151 9.56 -11.69 27.28
CA LEU A 151 9.99 -13.02 26.73
C LEU A 151 9.74 -14.32 27.64
N ASP A 152 9.25 -15.50 27.10
CA ASP A 152 9.04 -16.90 27.69
C ASP A 152 9.17 -18.25 26.77
N GLY A 153 10.27 -19.06 26.72
CA GLY A 153 10.57 -20.36 25.99
C GLY A 153 12.05 -20.60 25.46
N PRO A 154 12.84 -21.72 25.67
CA PRO A 154 14.33 -21.63 25.52
C PRO A 154 15.06 -22.54 24.50
N ASP A 155 14.47 -23.67 24.03
CA ASP A 155 15.30 -24.80 23.55
C ASP A 155 15.27 -25.10 22.03
N GLY A 156 14.64 -24.26 21.19
CA GLY A 156 14.50 -24.52 19.74
C GLY A 156 14.88 -23.33 18.84
N ASP A 157 15.24 -23.59 17.58
CA ASP A 157 15.21 -22.57 16.53
C ASP A 157 13.77 -22.37 16.02
N THR A 158 13.56 -21.31 15.23
CA THR A 158 12.23 -20.97 14.71
C THR A 158 11.60 -22.14 13.92
N ALA A 159 12.41 -22.89 13.17
CA ALA A 159 11.90 -24.03 12.41
C ALA A 159 11.36 -25.14 13.33
N ALA A 160 12.07 -25.44 14.43
CA ALA A 160 11.59 -26.34 15.46
C ALA A 160 10.31 -25.83 16.15
N TYR A 161 10.26 -24.53 16.47
CA TYR A 161 9.08 -23.89 17.07
C TYR A 161 7.83 -24.02 16.18
N LEU A 162 7.97 -23.78 14.87
CA LEU A 162 6.89 -23.94 13.89
C LEU A 162 6.56 -25.42 13.59
N GLY A 163 7.25 -26.37 14.23
CA GLY A 163 6.98 -27.80 14.15
C GLY A 163 7.47 -28.44 12.85
N LEU A 164 8.42 -27.84 12.14
CA LEU A 164 8.91 -28.35 10.86
C LEU A 164 9.61 -29.72 10.95
N PRO A 165 10.51 -29.99 11.92
CA PRO A 165 11.28 -31.25 11.98
C PRO A 165 10.41 -32.51 11.99
N ASN A 166 9.31 -32.49 12.74
CA ASN A 166 8.35 -33.59 12.83
C ASN A 166 7.13 -33.40 11.90
N GLY A 167 7.11 -32.30 11.16
CA GLY A 167 6.03 -31.89 10.28
C GLY A 167 6.47 -31.89 8.82
N LEU A 168 6.39 -30.72 8.17
CA LEU A 168 6.64 -30.60 6.74
C LEU A 168 8.04 -31.07 6.31
N TRP A 169 9.09 -30.87 7.13
CA TRP A 169 10.41 -31.42 6.78
C TRP A 169 10.37 -32.94 6.73
N ALA A 170 9.78 -33.61 7.72
CA ALA A 170 9.64 -35.07 7.72
C ALA A 170 8.87 -35.56 6.48
N GLN A 171 7.80 -34.88 6.10
CA GLN A 171 7.01 -35.19 4.88
C GLN A 171 7.84 -35.04 3.59
N LEU A 172 8.78 -34.11 3.56
CA LEU A 172 9.66 -33.84 2.43
C LEU A 172 10.96 -34.68 2.46
N GLY A 173 11.09 -35.63 3.38
CA GLY A 173 12.27 -36.50 3.48
C GLY A 173 13.36 -35.96 4.41
N GLY A 174 13.01 -35.11 5.37
CA GLY A 174 13.88 -34.53 6.39
C GLY A 174 14.53 -33.20 5.99
N PRO A 175 15.27 -32.55 6.91
CA PRO A 175 15.94 -31.28 6.65
C PRO A 175 16.95 -31.34 5.49
N GLY A 176 17.51 -32.53 5.20
CA GLY A 176 18.40 -32.77 4.06
C GLY A 176 17.73 -32.67 2.67
N ASN A 177 16.40 -32.58 2.62
CA ASN A 177 15.60 -32.43 1.39
C ASN A 177 14.64 -31.22 1.40
N ALA A 178 14.47 -30.55 2.54
CA ALA A 178 13.49 -29.48 2.73
C ALA A 178 13.84 -28.20 1.93
N GLY A 179 13.08 -27.94 0.87
CA GLY A 179 13.26 -26.84 -0.09
C GLY A 179 14.03 -27.22 -1.36
N ASP A 180 14.45 -28.48 -1.53
CA ASP A 180 15.26 -28.87 -2.70
C ASP A 180 14.50 -28.66 -4.02
N GLY A 181 15.25 -28.21 -5.05
CA GLY A 181 14.70 -27.87 -6.37
C GLY A 181 13.96 -26.53 -6.44
N VAL A 182 13.90 -25.76 -5.35
CA VAL A 182 13.28 -24.43 -5.27
C VAL A 182 14.37 -23.35 -5.14
N VAL A 183 14.20 -22.21 -5.80
CA VAL A 183 15.09 -21.04 -5.66
C VAL A 183 14.37 -19.89 -4.96
N VAL A 184 14.93 -19.44 -3.83
CA VAL A 184 14.50 -18.26 -3.08
C VAL A 184 15.33 -17.06 -3.53
N GLY A 185 14.68 -16.06 -4.11
CA GLY A 185 15.24 -14.76 -4.41
C GLY A 185 15.16 -13.84 -3.19
N VAL A 186 16.24 -13.15 -2.87
CA VAL A 186 16.31 -12.21 -1.74
C VAL A 186 16.69 -10.84 -2.29
N LEU A 187 15.74 -9.91 -2.28
CA LEU A 187 15.93 -8.53 -2.70
C LEU A 187 16.19 -7.68 -1.46
N ASP A 188 17.43 -7.23 -1.28
CA ASP A 188 17.91 -6.71 0.01
C ASP A 188 19.22 -5.90 -0.13
N THR A 189 20.04 -5.81 0.93
CA THR A 189 21.36 -5.15 0.99
C THR A 189 22.51 -6.00 0.41
N GLY A 190 22.21 -7.17 -0.14
CA GLY A 190 23.19 -8.09 -0.73
C GLY A 190 23.34 -9.40 0.05
N ILE A 191 24.45 -10.11 -0.17
CA ILE A 191 24.74 -11.36 0.54
C ILE A 191 26.23 -11.55 0.83
N THR A 192 26.55 -12.28 1.91
CA THR A 192 27.92 -12.74 2.20
C THR A 192 28.12 -14.18 1.69
N PRO A 193 28.73 -14.39 0.50
CA PRO A 193 28.78 -15.72 -0.14
C PRO A 193 29.60 -16.75 0.64
N GLN A 194 30.60 -16.31 1.42
CA GLN A 194 31.45 -17.19 2.22
C GLN A 194 30.80 -17.63 3.55
N HIS A 195 29.61 -17.15 3.86
CA HIS A 195 28.94 -17.47 5.13
C HIS A 195 28.57 -18.97 5.20
N PRO A 196 28.77 -19.67 6.34
CA PRO A 196 28.49 -21.11 6.47
C PRO A 196 27.06 -21.54 6.07
N SER A 197 26.07 -20.68 6.35
CA SER A 197 24.67 -20.88 5.91
C SER A 197 24.49 -21.00 4.39
N PHE A 198 25.47 -20.57 3.60
CA PHE A 198 25.46 -20.64 2.14
C PHE A 198 26.58 -21.51 1.56
N ALA A 199 27.24 -22.32 2.41
CA ALA A 199 28.18 -23.31 1.92
C ALA A 199 27.46 -24.38 1.09
N ASP A 200 28.08 -24.85 0.01
CA ASP A 200 27.50 -25.88 -0.85
C ASP A 200 28.15 -27.27 -0.66
N HIS A 201 29.25 -27.33 0.09
CA HIS A 201 29.95 -28.54 0.50
C HIS A 201 30.74 -28.29 1.81
N GLY A 202 31.33 -29.35 2.38
CA GLY A 202 32.18 -29.27 3.56
C GLY A 202 31.43 -29.51 4.89
N ASN A 203 32.11 -29.21 6.00
CA ASN A 203 31.65 -29.54 7.36
C ASN A 203 30.93 -28.38 8.08
N GLY A 204 30.67 -27.27 7.39
CA GLY A 204 30.04 -26.07 7.97
C GLY A 204 28.52 -26.15 8.11
N PHE A 205 27.90 -27.25 7.69
CA PHE A 205 26.47 -27.54 7.81
C PHE A 205 26.22 -29.05 7.83
N VAL A 206 25.00 -29.45 8.23
CA VAL A 206 24.57 -30.86 8.27
C VAL A 206 23.70 -31.19 7.05
N GLY A 207 24.24 -31.98 6.12
CA GLY A 207 23.50 -32.45 4.96
C GLY A 207 24.42 -32.90 3.83
N PRO A 208 23.86 -33.45 2.73
CA PRO A 208 24.66 -33.80 1.57
C PRO A 208 25.16 -32.54 0.86
N ALA A 209 26.30 -32.65 0.17
CA ALA A 209 26.76 -31.61 -0.74
C ALA A 209 25.69 -31.28 -1.78
N PHE A 210 25.66 -30.03 -2.21
CA PHE A 210 24.70 -29.55 -3.19
C PHE A 210 25.16 -29.94 -4.60
N GLY A 211 24.26 -30.55 -5.38
CA GLY A 211 24.44 -30.72 -6.82
C GLY A 211 24.26 -29.40 -7.58
N PRO A 212 24.39 -29.40 -8.92
CA PRO A 212 24.25 -28.19 -9.74
C PRO A 212 22.90 -27.49 -9.52
N PRO A 213 22.80 -26.18 -9.83
CA PRO A 213 21.54 -25.44 -9.74
C PRO A 213 20.41 -26.10 -10.54
N PRO A 214 19.14 -25.93 -10.13
CA PRO A 214 18.00 -26.43 -10.89
C PRO A 214 18.05 -25.97 -12.35
N ALA A 215 17.80 -26.88 -13.29
CA ALA A 215 17.88 -26.55 -14.72
C ALA A 215 16.89 -25.47 -15.18
N SER A 216 15.85 -25.18 -14.37
CA SER A 216 14.91 -24.08 -14.58
C SER A 216 15.48 -22.72 -14.21
N PHE A 217 16.53 -22.66 -13.40
CA PHE A 217 17.21 -21.43 -13.02
C PHE A 217 18.20 -21.01 -14.12
N LYS A 218 18.25 -19.70 -14.40
CA LYS A 218 19.04 -19.08 -15.48
C LYS A 218 19.84 -17.87 -15.04
N GLY A 219 19.79 -17.51 -13.75
CA GLY A 219 20.52 -16.37 -13.22
C GLY A 219 22.02 -16.53 -13.29
N ALA A 220 22.70 -15.38 -13.32
CA ALA A 220 24.14 -15.30 -13.36
C ALA A 220 24.70 -14.95 -11.98
N CYS A 221 26.03 -14.89 -11.89
CA CYS A 221 26.72 -14.44 -10.70
C CYS A 221 27.60 -13.25 -11.04
N ASP A 222 27.12 -12.06 -10.73
CA ASP A 222 27.86 -10.83 -10.94
C ASP A 222 28.90 -10.66 -9.84
N SER A 223 30.13 -10.34 -10.23
CA SER A 223 31.19 -9.99 -9.28
C SER A 223 31.23 -8.49 -8.97
N GLY A 224 30.60 -7.65 -9.80
CA GLY A 224 30.73 -6.20 -9.72
C GLY A 224 32.20 -5.76 -9.64
N THR A 225 32.50 -4.85 -8.72
CA THR A 225 33.88 -4.41 -8.42
C THR A 225 34.64 -5.33 -7.46
N ASP A 226 34.01 -6.39 -6.93
CA ASP A 226 34.64 -7.37 -6.05
C ASP A 226 34.99 -8.66 -6.81
N PRO A 227 36.24 -8.81 -7.29
CA PRO A 227 36.64 -10.01 -8.03
C PRO A 227 36.66 -11.28 -7.17
N THR A 228 36.52 -11.18 -5.84
CA THR A 228 36.46 -12.32 -4.92
C THR A 228 35.05 -12.83 -4.68
N PHE A 229 34.03 -12.12 -5.21
CA PHE A 229 32.65 -12.55 -5.12
C PHE A 229 32.38 -13.67 -6.12
N HIS A 230 32.04 -14.85 -5.60
CA HIS A 230 31.69 -16.02 -6.40
C HIS A 230 30.48 -16.73 -5.80
N CYS A 231 29.58 -17.13 -6.68
CA CYS A 231 28.47 -18.02 -6.38
C CYS A 231 28.96 -19.46 -6.31
N ASN A 232 28.15 -20.31 -5.70
CA ASN A 232 28.41 -21.74 -5.56
C ASN A 232 27.10 -22.51 -5.86
N ASN A 233 27.00 -23.78 -5.46
CA ASN A 233 25.76 -24.51 -5.72
C ASN A 233 24.63 -24.15 -4.75
N LYS A 234 24.87 -23.49 -3.61
CA LYS A 234 23.84 -23.06 -2.66
C LYS A 234 23.36 -21.63 -2.95
N LEU A 235 24.28 -20.68 -3.04
CA LEU A 235 24.06 -19.35 -3.61
C LEU A 235 24.28 -19.44 -5.12
N VAL A 236 23.20 -19.59 -5.89
CA VAL A 236 23.25 -19.96 -7.31
C VAL A 236 23.25 -18.76 -8.26
N GLY A 237 22.86 -17.58 -7.77
CA GLY A 237 22.90 -16.35 -8.54
C GLY A 237 23.03 -15.13 -7.64
N ALA A 238 23.61 -14.06 -8.17
CA ALA A 238 23.81 -12.83 -7.44
C ALA A 238 23.89 -11.64 -8.40
N HIS A 239 23.09 -10.62 -8.14
CA HIS A 239 22.98 -9.40 -8.93
C HIS A 239 22.98 -8.17 -8.00
N PHE A 240 23.32 -7.00 -8.53
CA PHE A 240 23.20 -5.73 -7.83
C PHE A 240 22.71 -4.64 -8.78
N PHE A 241 21.93 -3.70 -8.25
CA PHE A 241 21.27 -2.63 -9.00
C PHE A 241 21.50 -1.33 -8.24
N VAL A 242 22.06 -0.33 -8.90
CA VAL A 242 22.51 0.91 -8.27
C VAL A 242 22.26 2.16 -9.12
N ASP A 243 21.79 2.01 -10.36
CA ASP A 243 21.62 3.16 -11.25
C ASP A 243 20.56 4.13 -10.70
N GLY A 244 19.50 3.61 -10.06
CA GLY A 244 18.48 4.41 -9.38
C GLY A 244 18.98 5.10 -8.12
N PHE A 245 19.71 4.37 -7.26
CA PHE A 245 20.31 4.95 -6.05
C PHE A 245 21.43 5.94 -6.37
N GLY A 246 22.14 5.71 -7.48
CA GLY A 246 23.31 6.45 -7.94
C GLY A 246 24.59 5.98 -7.25
N ALA A 247 25.55 5.44 -8.01
CA ALA A 247 26.81 4.93 -7.47
C ALA A 247 27.62 5.96 -6.67
N SER A 248 27.50 7.27 -6.99
CA SER A 248 28.12 8.36 -6.23
C SER A 248 27.52 8.58 -4.84
N ASN A 249 26.29 8.13 -4.63
CA ASN A 249 25.56 8.24 -3.36
C ASN A 249 25.85 7.07 -2.42
N VAL A 250 26.54 6.02 -2.89
CA VAL A 250 26.91 4.86 -2.09
C VAL A 250 28.08 5.21 -1.17
N ALA A 251 28.05 4.70 0.07
CA ALA A 251 29.12 4.86 1.04
C ALA A 251 30.50 4.49 0.43
N PRO A 252 31.59 5.25 0.69
CA PRO A 252 32.88 4.98 0.06
C PRO A 252 33.51 3.61 0.38
N ASP A 253 33.10 3.02 1.50
CA ASP A 253 33.52 1.69 1.98
C ASP A 253 32.52 0.58 1.65
N SER A 254 31.44 0.89 0.93
CA SER A 254 30.48 -0.08 0.40
C SER A 254 30.99 -0.80 -0.85
N PHE A 255 30.44 -1.97 -1.14
CA PHE A 255 30.79 -2.76 -2.32
C PHE A 255 29.81 -2.52 -3.46
N LEU A 256 30.29 -1.98 -4.60
CA LEU A 256 29.56 -1.98 -5.89
C LEU A 256 29.57 -3.38 -6.53
N SER A 257 28.99 -4.33 -5.80
CA SER A 257 28.85 -5.75 -6.13
C SER A 257 27.66 -6.31 -5.32
N PRO A 258 27.25 -7.58 -5.52
CA PRO A 258 26.20 -8.18 -4.70
C PRO A 258 26.61 -8.46 -3.24
N ARG A 259 27.85 -8.15 -2.83
CA ARG A 259 28.32 -8.33 -1.46
C ARG A 259 27.54 -7.46 -0.48
N ASP A 260 27.16 -8.08 0.63
CA ASP A 260 26.53 -7.40 1.75
C ASP A 260 27.56 -6.66 2.61
N ASP A 261 27.30 -5.38 2.82
CA ASP A 261 28.02 -4.45 3.69
C ASP A 261 27.11 -3.87 4.78
N ASP A 262 25.86 -4.32 4.86
CA ASP A 262 24.94 -3.92 5.93
C ASP A 262 24.72 -5.07 6.92
N GLY A 263 24.52 -6.28 6.38
CA GLY A 263 24.24 -7.50 7.16
C GLY A 263 22.79 -7.92 7.11
N HIS A 264 21.85 -7.01 6.80
CA HIS A 264 20.42 -7.30 6.71
C HIS A 264 20.10 -8.37 5.66
N GLY A 265 20.62 -8.26 4.44
CA GLY A 265 20.38 -9.24 3.37
C GLY A 265 20.96 -10.62 3.66
N THR A 266 22.13 -10.71 4.28
CA THR A 266 22.69 -11.99 4.76
C THR A 266 21.80 -12.61 5.84
N HIS A 267 21.23 -11.78 6.73
CA HIS A 267 20.34 -12.21 7.80
C HIS A 267 19.00 -12.75 7.27
N THR A 268 18.34 -12.00 6.38
CA THR A 268 17.06 -12.41 5.78
C THR A 268 17.22 -13.66 4.90
N ALA A 269 18.27 -13.73 4.08
CA ALA A 269 18.57 -14.89 3.24
C ALA A 269 18.84 -16.16 4.05
N SER A 270 19.60 -16.06 5.13
CA SER A 270 19.89 -17.21 6.00
C SER A 270 18.69 -17.63 6.85
N THR A 271 17.78 -16.70 7.20
CA THR A 271 16.50 -17.03 7.84
C THR A 271 15.57 -17.80 6.90
N ALA A 272 15.46 -17.39 5.64
CA ALA A 272 14.60 -18.07 4.67
C ALA A 272 15.15 -19.45 4.26
N ALA A 273 16.44 -19.50 3.91
CA ALA A 273 17.04 -20.64 3.23
C ALA A 273 18.49 -20.91 3.67
N GLY A 274 18.91 -20.50 4.86
CA GLY A 274 20.20 -20.91 5.41
C GLY A 274 20.27 -22.41 5.63
N ASN A 275 21.44 -23.01 5.41
CA ASN A 275 21.63 -24.44 5.60
C ASN A 275 21.26 -24.91 7.02
N PHE A 276 20.82 -26.15 7.12
CA PHE A 276 20.53 -26.81 8.39
C PHE A 276 21.83 -27.17 9.12
N GLY A 277 21.85 -27.02 10.44
CA GLY A 277 22.96 -27.48 11.26
C GLY A 277 24.19 -26.58 11.19
N VAL A 278 23.98 -25.26 11.13
CA VAL A 278 25.06 -24.26 11.15
C VAL A 278 25.29 -23.80 12.59
N ASP A 279 26.55 -23.72 13.03
CA ASP A 279 26.94 -23.27 14.37
C ASP A 279 26.97 -21.72 14.47
N PRO A 280 26.07 -21.09 15.25
CA PRO A 280 25.97 -19.64 15.31
C PRO A 280 26.75 -19.05 16.50
N THR A 281 28.04 -18.78 16.30
CA THR A 281 28.87 -18.13 17.34
C THR A 281 28.88 -16.62 17.21
N ILE A 282 28.73 -15.89 18.32
CA ILE A 282 28.92 -14.41 18.38
C ILE A 282 30.08 -14.11 19.32
N GLY A 283 31.07 -13.33 18.90
CA GLY A 283 32.27 -13.04 19.71
C GLY A 283 33.03 -14.31 20.13
N GLY A 284 33.01 -15.34 19.27
CA GLY A 284 33.66 -16.64 19.50
C GLY A 284 33.00 -17.52 20.56
N ARG A 285 31.77 -17.20 21.01
CA ARG A 285 31.04 -17.98 22.03
C ARG A 285 29.75 -18.57 21.48
N THR A 286 29.35 -19.72 22.02
CA THR A 286 28.02 -20.31 21.81
C THR A 286 27.02 -19.64 22.74
N LEU A 287 25.91 -19.15 22.21
CA LEU A 287 24.85 -18.50 23.00
C LEU A 287 23.87 -19.52 23.59
N GLY A 288 24.33 -20.71 24.00
CA GLY A 288 23.46 -21.81 24.41
C GLY A 288 22.67 -22.46 23.26
N VAL A 289 22.92 -22.05 22.01
CA VAL A 289 22.37 -22.65 20.78
C VAL A 289 23.51 -23.26 19.99
N ASN A 290 23.45 -24.56 19.75
CA ASN A 290 24.54 -25.28 19.05
C ASN A 290 24.35 -25.31 17.53
N LEU A 291 23.11 -25.22 17.04
CA LEU A 291 22.80 -25.34 15.62
C LEU A 291 21.57 -24.50 15.26
N ILE A 292 21.62 -23.82 14.11
CA ILE A 292 20.49 -23.12 13.49
C ILE A 292 20.23 -23.62 12.08
N SER A 293 19.05 -23.27 11.56
CA SER A 293 18.61 -23.55 10.21
C SER A 293 17.75 -22.41 9.68
N GLY A 294 17.81 -22.17 8.37
CA GLY A 294 16.71 -21.48 7.69
C GLY A 294 15.47 -22.38 7.61
N LEU A 295 14.31 -21.82 7.25
CA LEU A 295 13.07 -22.61 7.14
C LEU A 295 13.11 -23.62 5.98
N ALA A 296 13.73 -23.25 4.86
CA ALA A 296 13.92 -24.11 3.69
C ALA A 296 15.42 -24.39 3.45
N PRO A 297 16.08 -25.21 4.29
CA PRO A 297 17.54 -25.33 4.33
C PRO A 297 18.18 -25.88 3.05
N ARG A 298 17.42 -26.51 2.15
CA ARG A 298 17.89 -27.03 0.87
C ARG A 298 17.44 -26.23 -0.34
N ALA A 299 16.63 -25.19 -0.14
CA ALA A 299 16.37 -24.24 -1.20
C ALA A 299 17.67 -23.55 -1.62
N ARG A 300 17.77 -23.21 -2.91
CA ARG A 300 18.87 -22.40 -3.44
C ARG A 300 18.58 -20.93 -3.20
N VAL A 301 19.62 -20.12 -3.06
CA VAL A 301 19.50 -18.68 -2.85
C VAL A 301 19.95 -17.95 -4.11
N ALA A 302 19.20 -16.93 -4.53
CA ALA A 302 19.65 -15.93 -5.47
C ALA A 302 19.53 -14.54 -4.82
N ALA A 303 20.63 -13.79 -4.75
CA ALA A 303 20.66 -12.49 -4.09
C ALA A 303 20.55 -11.34 -5.10
N TYR A 304 19.77 -10.32 -4.78
CA TYR A 304 19.58 -9.14 -5.61
C TYR A 304 19.77 -7.90 -4.71
N LYS A 305 20.96 -7.31 -4.74
CA LYS A 305 21.26 -6.12 -3.94
C LYS A 305 20.60 -4.89 -4.57
N VAL A 306 19.66 -4.27 -3.85
CA VAL A 306 18.92 -3.07 -4.27
C VAL A 306 18.96 -1.96 -3.21
N CYS A 307 19.34 -2.31 -1.98
CA CYS A 307 19.46 -1.37 -0.86
C CYS A 307 20.92 -1.01 -0.63
N TRP A 308 21.17 0.27 -0.37
CA TRP A 308 22.51 0.83 -0.26
C TRP A 308 22.64 1.72 0.97
N VAL A 309 23.81 1.63 1.60
CA VAL A 309 24.25 2.57 2.63
C VAL A 309 24.67 3.88 1.94
N GLY A 310 24.12 4.99 2.42
CA GLY A 310 24.27 6.31 1.82
C GLY A 310 25.54 7.06 2.22
N ASN A 311 26.11 7.82 1.29
CA ASN A 311 27.21 8.75 1.50
C ASN A 311 26.69 10.19 1.60
N GLY A 312 26.43 10.66 2.81
CA GLY A 312 25.84 12.00 3.02
C GLY A 312 24.38 12.11 2.54
N VAL A 313 23.75 10.97 2.26
CA VAL A 313 22.31 10.81 1.96
C VAL A 313 21.75 9.69 2.83
N ALA A 314 20.42 9.63 2.97
CA ALA A 314 19.78 8.51 3.66
C ALA A 314 19.99 7.19 2.92
N ASP A 315 20.19 6.12 3.69
CA ASP A 315 20.15 4.74 3.22
C ASP A 315 18.82 4.46 2.53
N GLY A 316 18.82 3.55 1.57
CA GLY A 316 17.56 3.15 0.96
C GLY A 316 17.71 2.29 -0.28
N CYS A 317 16.55 1.91 -0.81
CA CYS A 317 16.38 1.06 -1.96
C CYS A 317 15.56 1.83 -2.98
N ALA A 318 16.17 2.24 -4.10
CA ALA A 318 15.45 3.00 -5.13
C ALA A 318 14.40 2.11 -5.79
N ASN A 319 13.20 2.65 -6.04
CA ASN A 319 12.12 1.89 -6.65
C ASN A 319 12.55 1.35 -8.03
N SER A 320 13.26 2.14 -8.84
CA SER A 320 13.78 1.69 -10.13
C SER A 320 14.73 0.48 -10.01
N ASP A 321 15.65 0.49 -9.05
CA ASP A 321 16.54 -0.64 -8.75
C ASP A 321 15.75 -1.87 -8.28
N SER A 322 14.75 -1.68 -7.42
CA SER A 322 13.84 -2.76 -6.99
C SER A 322 13.04 -3.35 -8.17
N LEU A 323 12.53 -2.52 -9.09
CA LEU A 323 11.85 -2.98 -10.31
C LEU A 323 12.78 -3.85 -11.17
N ALA A 324 14.02 -3.38 -11.38
CA ALA A 324 15.02 -4.10 -12.16
C ALA A 324 15.35 -5.46 -11.53
N ALA A 325 15.47 -5.51 -10.20
CA ALA A 325 15.70 -6.75 -9.47
C ALA A 325 14.52 -7.72 -9.53
N ILE A 326 13.27 -7.24 -9.42
CA ILE A 326 12.08 -8.09 -9.56
C ILE A 326 12.03 -8.69 -10.98
N GLU A 327 12.28 -7.86 -11.99
CA GLU A 327 12.37 -8.29 -13.38
C GLU A 327 13.45 -9.36 -13.58
N GLN A 328 14.65 -9.13 -13.03
CA GLN A 328 15.75 -10.09 -13.13
C GLN A 328 15.42 -11.39 -12.40
N ALA A 329 14.84 -11.33 -11.19
CA ALA A 329 14.44 -12.51 -10.43
C ALA A 329 13.44 -13.40 -11.18
N VAL A 330 12.44 -12.78 -11.84
CA VAL A 330 11.49 -13.51 -12.68
C VAL A 330 12.17 -14.10 -13.92
N THR A 331 13.08 -13.35 -14.54
CA THR A 331 13.86 -13.76 -15.71
C THR A 331 14.75 -14.96 -15.40
N ASP A 332 15.37 -14.97 -14.22
CA ASP A 332 16.25 -16.02 -13.74
C ASP A 332 15.48 -17.29 -13.35
N GLY A 333 14.17 -17.18 -13.17
CA GLY A 333 13.31 -18.29 -12.81
C GLY A 333 13.28 -18.56 -11.30
N VAL A 334 13.36 -17.54 -10.46
CA VAL A 334 13.09 -17.61 -9.01
C VAL A 334 11.68 -18.17 -8.76
N ASP A 335 11.50 -18.96 -7.69
CA ASP A 335 10.21 -19.53 -7.30
C ASP A 335 9.50 -18.72 -6.21
N VAL A 336 10.30 -18.17 -5.27
CA VAL A 336 9.83 -17.41 -4.12
C VAL A 336 10.72 -16.19 -3.92
N ILE A 337 10.14 -15.03 -3.65
CA ILE A 337 10.86 -13.82 -3.28
C ILE A 337 10.59 -13.49 -1.80
N ASN A 338 11.67 -13.22 -1.06
CA ASN A 338 11.62 -12.42 0.15
C ASN A 338 11.88 -10.96 -0.22
N TYR A 339 10.95 -10.07 0.13
CA TYR A 339 11.12 -8.62 0.09
C TYR A 339 10.97 -8.12 1.53
N SER A 340 12.02 -7.53 2.09
CA SER A 340 12.02 -7.03 3.48
C SER A 340 12.21 -5.52 3.47
N ILE A 341 11.46 -4.87 2.58
CA ILE A 341 11.59 -3.46 2.20
C ILE A 341 10.20 -2.85 2.16
N GLY A 342 10.05 -1.62 2.64
CA GLY A 342 8.78 -0.91 2.67
C GLY A 342 8.93 0.59 2.53
N GLY A 343 7.85 1.23 2.06
CA GLY A 343 7.75 2.63 1.72
C GLY A 343 6.68 3.35 2.55
N THR A 344 5.93 4.25 1.92
CA THR A 344 4.97 5.15 2.60
C THR A 344 3.66 4.42 2.96
N THR A 345 2.86 5.04 3.82
CA THR A 345 1.51 4.55 4.19
C THR A 345 0.39 5.20 3.36
N SER A 346 0.69 6.26 2.61
CA SER A 346 -0.29 7.11 1.92
C SER A 346 -0.63 6.69 0.48
N ASN A 347 0.27 5.97 -0.20
CA ASN A 347 0.06 5.59 -1.59
C ASN A 347 -0.78 4.31 -1.71
N VAL A 348 -1.73 4.28 -2.65
CA VAL A 348 -2.57 3.11 -2.91
C VAL A 348 -1.76 2.01 -3.62
N ILE A 349 -1.04 2.37 -4.70
CA ILE A 349 -0.23 1.45 -5.54
C ILE A 349 0.97 2.21 -6.12
N ASP A 350 2.18 1.76 -5.80
CA ASP A 350 3.45 2.25 -6.38
C ASP A 350 3.94 1.35 -7.56
N PRO A 351 4.94 1.78 -8.35
CA PRO A 351 5.45 0.98 -9.48
C PRO A 351 6.00 -0.40 -9.08
N VAL A 352 6.50 -0.56 -7.85
CA VAL A 352 7.06 -1.82 -7.34
C VAL A 352 5.97 -2.90 -7.23
N GLU A 353 4.77 -2.51 -6.80
CA GLU A 353 3.61 -3.36 -6.65
C GLU A 353 3.16 -3.91 -8.00
N PHE A 354 3.18 -3.09 -9.06
CA PHE A 354 2.89 -3.56 -10.42
C PHE A 354 3.92 -4.56 -10.93
N ALA A 355 5.20 -4.39 -10.61
CA ALA A 355 6.22 -5.39 -10.93
C ALA A 355 5.96 -6.71 -10.19
N PHE A 356 5.55 -6.64 -8.92
CA PHE A 356 5.16 -7.84 -8.16
C PHE A 356 3.87 -8.51 -8.67
N LEU A 357 2.93 -7.75 -9.25
CA LEU A 357 1.79 -8.34 -9.96
C LEU A 357 2.29 -9.20 -11.14
N GLY A 358 3.25 -8.70 -11.92
CA GLY A 358 3.89 -9.48 -12.98
C GLY A 358 4.69 -10.68 -12.46
N ALA A 359 5.35 -10.57 -11.32
CA ALA A 359 6.02 -11.71 -10.67
C ALA A 359 5.01 -12.79 -10.24
N SER A 360 3.87 -12.38 -9.66
CA SER A 360 2.76 -13.27 -9.32
C SER A 360 2.20 -13.98 -10.56
N ASP A 361 2.01 -13.26 -11.66
CA ASP A 361 1.59 -13.83 -12.95
C ASP A 361 2.61 -14.79 -13.57
N ALA A 362 3.89 -14.61 -13.26
CA ALA A 362 4.95 -15.55 -13.61
C ALA A 362 5.00 -16.79 -12.70
N GLY A 363 4.17 -16.84 -11.65
CA GLY A 363 4.06 -17.94 -10.70
C GLY A 363 5.00 -17.85 -9.49
N VAL A 364 5.57 -16.66 -9.24
CA VAL A 364 6.50 -16.39 -8.13
C VAL A 364 5.72 -15.96 -6.89
N PHE A 365 5.88 -16.70 -5.79
CA PHE A 365 5.29 -16.31 -4.50
C PHE A 365 6.14 -15.24 -3.83
N VAL A 366 5.52 -14.23 -3.23
CA VAL A 366 6.23 -13.12 -2.58
C VAL A 366 5.74 -12.95 -1.15
N ALA A 367 6.67 -13.03 -0.20
CA ALA A 367 6.48 -12.60 1.17
C ALA A 367 7.06 -11.19 1.34
N ASN A 368 6.29 -10.30 1.96
CA ASN A 368 6.71 -8.95 2.25
C ASN A 368 6.48 -8.57 3.71
N SER A 369 7.45 -7.88 4.31
CA SER A 369 7.36 -7.31 5.66
C SER A 369 6.23 -6.27 5.76
N ALA A 370 5.39 -6.35 6.81
CA ALA A 370 4.26 -5.42 7.01
C ALA A 370 4.68 -3.98 7.39
N GLY A 371 5.86 -3.82 7.96
CA GLY A 371 6.36 -2.54 8.46
C GLY A 371 6.62 -2.55 9.97
N ASN A 372 7.37 -1.56 10.45
CA ASN A 372 7.77 -1.46 11.85
C ASN A 372 7.31 -0.17 12.55
N ASP A 373 6.23 0.42 12.08
CA ASP A 373 5.73 1.71 12.57
C ASP A 373 4.52 1.54 13.52
N GLY A 374 4.27 0.33 14.02
CA GLY A 374 3.24 0.04 15.04
C GLY A 374 3.59 0.60 16.43
N PRO A 375 2.68 0.47 17.44
CA PRO A 375 1.48 -0.38 17.45
C PRO A 375 0.20 0.33 17.00
N ASP A 376 0.27 1.61 16.62
CA ASP A 376 -0.93 2.36 16.24
C ASP A 376 -1.57 1.79 14.96
N ALA A 377 -2.89 1.91 14.86
CA ALA A 377 -3.65 1.46 13.69
C ALA A 377 -3.29 2.28 12.44
N GLY A 378 -3.32 1.64 11.26
CA GLY A 378 -3.07 2.31 9.98
C GLY A 378 -1.60 2.56 9.65
N THR A 379 -0.71 1.74 10.21
CA THR A 379 0.75 1.85 10.09
C THR A 379 1.36 0.88 9.09
N VAL A 380 0.55 -0.01 8.48
CA VAL A 380 0.98 -0.89 7.37
C VAL A 380 1.24 -0.07 6.11
N GLY A 381 2.44 -0.21 5.54
CA GLY A 381 2.90 0.58 4.39
C GLY A 381 3.02 -0.19 3.06
N THR A 382 3.37 0.53 1.99
CA THR A 382 3.72 -0.06 0.69
C THR A 382 4.98 -0.92 0.80
N PRO A 383 5.16 -1.96 -0.03
CA PRO A 383 4.22 -2.43 -1.05
C PRO A 383 3.12 -3.37 -0.51
N THR A 384 2.97 -3.59 0.79
CA THR A 384 2.01 -4.60 1.30
C THR A 384 0.53 -4.29 1.11
N THR A 385 0.21 -3.07 0.68
CA THR A 385 -1.15 -2.54 0.48
C THR A 385 -1.96 -3.28 -0.59
N VAL A 386 -1.29 -4.05 -1.46
CA VAL A 386 -1.91 -4.76 -2.58
C VAL A 386 -2.26 -6.24 -2.28
N PRO A 387 -3.25 -6.82 -2.98
CA PRO A 387 -3.76 -8.15 -2.65
C PRO A 387 -2.89 -9.33 -3.14
N TRP A 388 -1.99 -9.11 -4.10
CA TRP A 388 -1.11 -10.16 -4.68
C TRP A 388 0.19 -10.41 -3.91
N LEU A 389 0.48 -9.61 -2.88
CA LEU A 389 1.58 -9.85 -1.94
C LEU A 389 1.08 -10.51 -0.66
N THR A 390 1.94 -11.27 0.01
CA THR A 390 1.69 -11.79 1.36
C THR A 390 2.35 -10.87 2.38
N SER A 391 1.56 -10.05 3.07
CA SER A 391 2.01 -9.14 4.12
C SER A 391 2.24 -9.90 5.43
N VAL A 392 3.40 -9.69 6.05
CA VAL A 392 3.84 -10.48 7.21
C VAL A 392 4.08 -9.58 8.42
N GLY A 393 3.23 -9.73 9.45
CA GLY A 393 3.44 -9.13 10.77
C GLY A 393 4.52 -9.87 11.57
N ALA A 394 4.99 -9.26 12.66
CA ALA A 394 6.00 -9.85 13.54
C ALA A 394 5.43 -10.18 14.91
N GLU A 395 5.75 -11.38 15.39
CA GLU A 395 5.58 -11.78 16.79
C GLU A 395 6.91 -12.09 17.44
N ASN A 396 6.89 -12.19 18.76
CA ASN A 396 8.02 -12.67 19.53
C ASN A 396 8.38 -14.12 19.18
N ALA A 397 9.68 -14.40 19.11
CA ALA A 397 10.16 -15.75 18.93
C ALA A 397 10.04 -16.54 20.24
N ALA A 398 9.88 -17.86 20.11
CA ALA A 398 9.91 -18.79 21.23
C ALA A 398 11.31 -19.02 21.83
N ARG A 399 12.28 -18.16 21.50
CA ARG A 399 13.65 -18.11 22.03
C ARG A 399 14.14 -16.67 21.96
N THR A 400 14.90 -16.27 22.95
CA THR A 400 15.62 -14.99 22.99
C THR A 400 17.03 -15.17 23.56
N PHE A 401 17.75 -14.08 23.77
CA PHE A 401 19.04 -14.06 24.45
C PHE A 401 19.02 -13.06 25.60
N GLN A 402 19.49 -13.49 26.76
CA GLN A 402 19.51 -12.68 27.98
C GLN A 402 20.80 -12.89 28.75
N ALA A 403 21.18 -11.89 29.54
CA ALA A 403 22.18 -11.99 30.58
C ALA A 403 21.68 -11.33 31.87
N SER A 404 22.18 -11.82 33.00
CA SER A 404 21.98 -11.19 34.29
C SER A 404 23.12 -10.23 34.62
N ALA A 405 22.80 -9.11 35.28
CA ALA A 405 23.78 -8.25 35.93
C ALA A 405 23.58 -8.30 37.45
N THR A 406 24.60 -8.74 38.18
CA THR A 406 24.61 -8.74 39.64
C THR A 406 25.23 -7.44 40.14
N ILE A 407 24.42 -6.67 40.85
CA ILE A 407 24.75 -5.35 41.37
C ILE A 407 25.04 -5.49 42.86
N THR A 408 26.25 -5.09 43.28
CA THR A 408 26.69 -5.16 44.68
C THR A 408 27.03 -3.76 45.18
N PRO A 409 26.08 -3.09 45.88
CA PRO A 409 26.33 -1.81 46.53
C PRO A 409 27.23 -1.99 47.76
N SER A 410 28.01 -0.97 48.11
CA SER A 410 28.73 -0.91 49.39
C SER A 410 27.80 -0.79 50.60
N THR A 411 26.55 -0.35 50.35
CA THR A 411 25.52 -0.04 51.33
C THR A 411 24.21 -0.71 50.92
N GLY A 412 23.88 -1.85 51.54
CA GLY A 412 22.67 -2.63 51.27
C GLY A 412 22.95 -4.02 50.67
N PRO A 413 21.91 -4.84 50.45
CA PRO A 413 22.06 -6.16 49.86
C PRO A 413 22.36 -6.09 48.36
N ALA A 414 23.12 -7.06 47.86
CA ALA A 414 23.26 -7.26 46.42
C ALA A 414 21.93 -7.68 45.80
N PHE A 415 21.71 -7.30 44.55
CA PHE A 415 20.54 -7.69 43.76
C PHE A 415 20.93 -8.02 42.33
N THR A 416 20.10 -8.80 41.65
CA THR A 416 20.32 -9.19 40.26
C THR A 416 19.20 -8.63 39.39
N VAL A 417 19.57 -8.10 38.23
CA VAL A 417 18.65 -7.73 37.16
C VAL A 417 18.91 -8.61 35.96
N THR A 418 17.91 -8.82 35.10
CA THR A 418 18.04 -9.60 33.87
C THR A 418 17.60 -8.74 32.70
N GLY A 419 18.33 -8.82 31.60
CA GLY A 419 18.07 -8.04 30.40
C GLY A 419 18.56 -8.73 29.15
N ALA A 420 18.24 -8.15 28.00
CA ALA A 420 18.71 -8.65 26.72
C ALA A 420 20.24 -8.54 26.61
N SER A 421 20.86 -9.60 26.10
CA SER A 421 22.29 -9.62 25.80
C SER A 421 22.65 -10.84 24.97
N VAL A 422 23.45 -10.59 23.93
CA VAL A 422 24.22 -11.63 23.23
C VAL A 422 25.71 -11.54 23.56
N THR A 423 26.12 -10.67 24.50
CA THR A 423 27.54 -10.33 24.77
C THR A 423 28.24 -11.28 25.75
N GLY A 424 29.57 -11.14 25.89
CA GLY A 424 30.36 -11.96 26.83
C GLY A 424 30.23 -11.49 28.29
N SER A 425 30.77 -12.28 29.22
CA SER A 425 30.74 -11.94 30.66
C SER A 425 31.78 -10.89 31.06
N LEU A 426 31.51 -10.23 32.19
CA LEU A 426 32.44 -9.32 32.86
C LEU A 426 32.44 -9.58 34.37
N LYS A 427 33.63 -9.75 34.95
CA LYS A 427 33.78 -9.92 36.40
C LYS A 427 33.34 -8.66 37.16
N ALA A 428 33.04 -8.81 38.44
CA ALA A 428 32.65 -7.69 39.31
C ALA A 428 33.62 -6.51 39.16
N THR A 429 33.09 -5.42 38.59
CA THR A 429 33.84 -4.22 38.23
C THR A 429 33.07 -3.01 38.74
N GLN A 430 33.76 -1.94 39.15
CA GLN A 430 33.09 -0.72 39.60
C GLN A 430 32.16 -0.18 38.50
N ILE A 431 30.94 0.21 38.86
CA ILE A 431 29.97 0.83 37.95
C ILE A 431 29.86 2.34 38.23
N VAL A 432 29.66 3.13 37.18
CA VAL A 432 29.42 4.58 37.26
C VAL A 432 28.18 4.95 36.46
N ASP A 433 27.39 5.88 37.00
CA ASP A 433 26.29 6.53 36.26
C ASP A 433 26.89 7.51 35.26
N ALA A 434 26.60 7.35 33.98
CA ALA A 434 27.13 8.19 32.92
C ALA A 434 26.79 9.68 33.13
N ALA A 435 25.64 9.98 33.76
CA ALA A 435 25.26 11.35 34.14
C ALA A 435 26.29 12.01 35.08
N ASN A 436 26.95 11.22 35.93
CA ASN A 436 28.00 11.70 36.86
C ASN A 436 29.40 11.70 36.23
N ALA A 437 29.52 11.16 35.01
CA ALA A 437 30.77 11.02 34.28
C ALA A 437 30.89 11.97 33.08
N ALA A 438 30.11 13.07 33.05
CA ALA A 438 30.17 14.06 31.97
C ALA A 438 31.58 14.66 31.80
N ALA A 439 32.01 14.74 30.54
CA ALA A 439 33.20 15.49 30.13
C ALA A 439 33.01 17.00 30.36
N ALA A 440 34.13 17.72 30.48
CA ALA A 440 34.10 19.15 30.75
C ALA A 440 33.34 19.91 29.64
N GLY A 441 32.31 20.68 30.03
CA GLY A 441 31.50 21.48 29.11
C GLY A 441 30.40 20.71 28.38
N VAL A 442 30.20 19.42 28.66
CA VAL A 442 29.13 18.60 28.06
C VAL A 442 27.90 18.57 28.97
N ALA A 443 26.70 18.61 28.38
CA ALA A 443 25.46 18.52 29.13
C ALA A 443 25.30 17.14 29.79
N THR A 444 24.80 17.11 31.02
CA THR A 444 24.57 15.86 31.76
C THR A 444 23.67 14.87 31.00
N ALA A 445 22.66 15.36 30.27
CA ALA A 445 21.77 14.51 29.47
C ALA A 445 22.52 13.81 28.31
N ASP A 446 23.54 14.45 27.74
CA ASP A 446 24.34 13.86 26.65
C ASP A 446 25.33 12.82 27.21
N ALA A 447 25.85 13.06 28.40
CA ALA A 447 26.66 12.08 29.14
C ALA A 447 25.82 10.89 29.58
N GLU A 448 24.63 11.11 30.16
CA GLU A 448 23.67 10.08 30.57
C GLU A 448 23.31 9.14 29.40
N ARG A 449 23.24 9.67 28.18
CA ARG A 449 22.99 8.91 26.96
C ARG A 449 24.25 8.40 26.26
N CYS A 450 25.44 8.59 26.83
CA CYS A 450 26.70 8.10 26.29
C CYS A 450 26.94 8.52 24.82
N PHE A 451 26.64 9.78 24.49
CA PHE A 451 26.98 10.39 23.21
C PHE A 451 28.49 10.37 22.91
N ALA A 452 28.83 10.53 21.63
CA ALA A 452 30.20 10.65 21.20
C ALA A 452 30.91 11.78 21.95
N SER A 453 32.07 11.47 22.54
CA SER A 453 32.89 12.39 23.34
C SER A 453 32.21 12.99 24.58
N SER A 454 31.08 12.44 25.06
CA SER A 454 30.36 12.99 26.22
C SER A 454 30.87 12.51 27.57
N LEU A 455 31.64 11.41 27.60
CA LEU A 455 32.16 10.77 28.81
C LEU A 455 33.58 11.24 29.13
N ASP A 456 33.85 11.56 30.39
CA ASP A 456 35.19 11.86 30.92
C ASP A 456 36.00 10.57 31.10
N PRO A 457 37.08 10.36 30.32
CA PRO A 457 37.89 9.14 30.42
C PRO A 457 38.44 8.89 31.82
N ALA A 458 38.75 9.94 32.59
CA ALA A 458 39.28 9.80 33.96
C ALA A 458 38.24 9.20 34.93
N LYS A 459 36.94 9.33 34.61
CA LYS A 459 35.86 8.82 35.45
C LYS A 459 35.38 7.43 35.03
N VAL A 460 35.54 7.05 33.75
CA VAL A 460 34.98 5.80 33.20
C VAL A 460 36.03 4.71 32.89
N THR A 461 37.31 5.05 32.78
CA THR A 461 38.37 4.07 32.47
C THR A 461 38.34 2.87 33.42
N GLY A 462 38.23 1.65 32.87
CA GLY A 462 38.20 0.41 33.65
C GLY A 462 36.89 0.11 34.39
N LYS A 463 35.80 0.86 34.10
CA LYS A 463 34.51 0.73 34.79
C LYS A 463 33.40 0.24 33.86
N VAL A 464 32.32 -0.25 34.47
CA VAL A 464 31.01 -0.42 33.81
C VAL A 464 30.30 0.93 33.79
N VAL A 465 29.70 1.29 32.67
CA VAL A 465 28.97 2.56 32.51
C VAL A 465 27.47 2.28 32.40
N LEU A 466 26.66 2.89 33.27
CA LEU A 466 25.20 2.88 33.15
C LEU A 466 24.77 3.99 32.18
N CYS A 467 24.30 3.61 31.00
CA CYS A 467 23.84 4.51 29.94
C CYS A 467 22.32 4.45 29.79
N GLN A 468 21.67 5.58 29.52
CA GLN A 468 20.25 5.63 29.19
C GLN A 468 20.04 5.45 27.67
N ARG A 469 19.02 4.67 27.30
CA ARG A 469 18.51 4.58 25.93
C ARG A 469 17.95 5.92 25.45
N GLY A 470 18.05 6.17 24.15
CA GLY A 470 17.39 7.28 23.47
C GLY A 470 18.35 8.29 22.85
N VAL A 471 17.79 9.11 21.98
CA VAL A 471 18.39 10.06 21.01
C VAL A 471 19.46 9.49 20.07
N ASN A 472 20.51 8.86 20.59
CA ASN A 472 21.58 8.26 19.79
C ASN A 472 21.52 6.70 19.79
N PRO A 473 22.13 6.06 18.78
CA PRO A 473 22.14 4.62 18.60
C PRO A 473 22.62 3.77 19.78
N ARG A 474 21.98 2.61 20.02
CA ARG A 474 22.34 1.71 21.14
C ARG A 474 23.75 1.12 20.99
N ILE A 475 24.11 0.72 19.78
CA ILE A 475 25.43 0.16 19.48
C ILE A 475 26.52 1.24 19.62
N GLU A 476 26.26 2.45 19.13
CA GLU A 476 27.18 3.59 19.26
C GLU A 476 27.46 3.93 20.73
N LYS A 477 26.46 3.87 21.62
CA LYS A 477 26.68 4.06 23.08
C LYS A 477 27.77 3.14 23.61
N SER A 478 27.71 1.85 23.25
CA SER A 478 28.73 0.87 23.68
C SER A 478 30.10 1.14 23.07
N LYS A 479 30.13 1.66 21.83
CA LYS A 479 31.37 2.10 21.18
C LYS A 479 31.96 3.31 21.91
N ASN A 480 31.15 4.31 22.24
CA ASN A 480 31.57 5.51 22.96
C ASN A 480 32.07 5.18 24.37
N VAL A 481 31.43 4.22 25.06
CA VAL A 481 31.92 3.66 26.33
C VAL A 481 33.30 3.04 26.15
N LYS A 482 33.49 2.20 25.12
CA LYS A 482 34.79 1.59 24.81
C LYS A 482 35.87 2.64 24.52
N ASP A 483 35.55 3.60 23.66
CA ASP A 483 36.48 4.65 23.22
C ASP A 483 36.91 5.57 24.38
N ALA A 484 36.03 5.78 25.37
CA ALA A 484 36.35 6.50 26.61
C ALA A 484 37.12 5.64 27.65
N GLY A 485 37.37 4.36 27.37
CA GLY A 485 38.12 3.44 28.23
C GLY A 485 37.27 2.58 29.18
N GLY A 486 35.93 2.66 29.08
CA GLY A 486 35.01 1.78 29.80
C GLY A 486 35.12 0.32 29.34
N VAL A 487 34.85 -0.62 30.24
CA VAL A 487 35.03 -2.07 30.00
C VAL A 487 33.73 -2.86 29.97
N GLY A 488 32.60 -2.20 30.24
CA GLY A 488 31.26 -2.78 30.16
C GLY A 488 30.19 -1.71 30.17
N MET A 489 28.98 -2.08 29.77
CA MET A 489 27.82 -1.17 29.71
C MET A 489 26.59 -1.83 30.34
N ILE A 490 25.79 -1.07 31.08
CA ILE A 490 24.40 -1.43 31.33
C ILE A 490 23.57 -0.37 30.64
N LEU A 491 22.78 -0.77 29.64
CA LEU A 491 21.86 0.13 28.95
C LEU A 491 20.50 0.00 29.62
N TYR A 492 19.86 1.11 30.00
CA TYR A 492 18.49 1.06 30.55
C TYR A 492 17.51 1.91 29.75
N ASN A 493 16.27 1.44 29.66
CA ASN A 493 15.21 2.17 28.97
C ASN A 493 14.88 3.50 29.62
N ALA A 494 14.56 4.50 28.80
CA ALA A 494 14.17 5.83 29.27
C ALA A 494 12.75 5.84 29.86
N ASN A 495 11.87 4.95 29.40
CA ASN A 495 10.51 4.80 29.92
C ASN A 495 10.08 3.31 30.03
N PRO A 496 9.02 2.99 30.80
CA PRO A 496 8.58 1.61 31.00
C PRO A 496 7.89 0.94 29.81
N ALA A 497 7.48 1.70 28.79
CA ALA A 497 6.83 1.16 27.59
C ALA A 497 7.84 0.63 26.57
N GLN A 498 9.11 1.01 26.69
CA GLN A 498 10.21 0.44 25.91
C GLN A 498 10.61 -0.91 26.47
N ASP A 499 10.91 -1.87 25.60
CA ASP A 499 11.53 -3.13 26.00
C ASP A 499 12.98 -3.29 25.51
N THR A 500 13.53 -4.50 25.56
CA THR A 500 14.99 -4.73 25.60
C THR A 500 15.48 -5.53 24.41
N ASP A 501 16.66 -5.19 23.91
CA ASP A 501 17.10 -5.62 22.59
C ASP A 501 18.46 -6.33 22.60
N ASN A 502 18.59 -7.34 21.75
CA ASN A 502 19.84 -8.05 21.56
C ASN A 502 20.68 -7.39 20.47
N ASP A 503 21.55 -6.48 20.87
CA ASP A 503 22.55 -5.89 19.97
C ASP A 503 23.94 -6.51 20.17
N ILE A 504 24.72 -6.51 19.09
CA ILE A 504 26.16 -6.77 19.20
C ILE A 504 26.85 -5.48 19.65
N HIS A 505 27.23 -5.44 20.93
CA HIS A 505 27.92 -4.29 21.52
C HIS A 505 29.45 -4.43 21.49
N TYR A 506 30.13 -3.28 21.52
CA TYR A 506 31.61 -3.18 21.52
C TYR A 506 32.25 -3.56 22.86
N VAL A 507 31.45 -3.65 23.92
CA VAL A 507 31.83 -4.09 25.28
C VAL A 507 30.77 -5.05 25.82
N PRO A 508 31.09 -5.93 26.79
CA PRO A 508 30.08 -6.66 27.57
C PRO A 508 28.94 -5.74 28.01
N ALA A 509 27.71 -6.11 27.67
CA ALA A 509 26.56 -5.24 27.86
C ALA A 509 25.29 -6.01 28.23
N VAL A 510 24.45 -5.40 29.09
CA VAL A 510 23.11 -5.90 29.41
C VAL A 510 22.12 -4.76 29.24
N HIS A 511 21.09 -4.96 28.42
CA HIS A 511 20.02 -4.00 28.21
C HIS A 511 18.83 -4.34 29.11
N VAL A 512 18.55 -3.48 30.09
CA VAL A 512 17.55 -3.72 31.14
C VAL A 512 16.34 -2.77 31.03
N PRO A 513 15.17 -3.17 31.57
CA PRO A 513 14.00 -2.31 31.64
C PRO A 513 14.25 -1.03 32.44
N ASN A 514 13.41 0.00 32.22
CA ASN A 514 13.51 1.28 32.91
C ASN A 514 13.53 1.14 34.44
N ALA A 515 12.61 0.34 34.99
CA ALA A 515 12.49 0.12 36.42
C ALA A 515 13.78 -0.44 37.04
N ASP A 516 14.47 -1.33 36.34
CA ASP A 516 15.73 -1.91 36.81
C ASP A 516 16.89 -0.92 36.66
N GLY A 517 16.93 -0.16 35.57
CA GLY A 517 17.88 0.95 35.42
C GLY A 517 17.79 1.98 36.55
N LEU A 518 16.57 2.36 36.94
CA LEU A 518 16.33 3.28 38.07
C LEU A 518 16.78 2.70 39.41
N LYS A 519 16.59 1.39 39.65
CA LYS A 519 17.12 0.71 40.84
C LYS A 519 18.65 0.74 40.88
N ILE A 520 19.31 0.49 39.74
CA ILE A 520 20.78 0.54 39.63
C ILE A 520 21.28 1.97 39.88
N LYS A 521 20.63 2.96 39.28
CA LYS A 521 20.96 4.38 39.46
C LYS A 521 20.88 4.80 40.93
N ALA A 522 19.83 4.36 41.65
CA ALA A 522 19.70 4.60 43.08
C ALA A 522 20.83 3.94 43.91
N ALA A 523 21.25 2.72 43.55
CA ALA A 523 22.37 2.04 44.22
C ALA A 523 23.69 2.80 44.04
N ILE A 524 23.98 3.28 42.83
CA ILE A 524 25.17 4.10 42.53
C ILE A 524 25.17 5.40 43.34
N ALA A 525 24.00 6.05 43.47
CA ALA A 525 23.85 7.28 44.24
C ALA A 525 24.06 7.06 45.75
N ALA A 526 23.79 5.86 46.27
CA ALA A 526 23.91 5.52 47.69
C ALA A 526 25.34 5.15 48.14
N GLY A 527 26.26 4.86 47.21
CA GLY A 527 27.63 4.49 47.53
C GLY A 527 28.39 3.81 46.40
N THR A 528 29.62 3.36 46.71
CA THR A 528 30.44 2.63 45.73
C THR A 528 29.74 1.33 45.36
N THR A 529 29.50 1.12 44.08
CA THR A 529 28.77 -0.06 43.57
C THR A 529 29.63 -0.79 42.56
N THR A 530 29.52 -2.11 42.52
CA THR A 530 30.10 -2.96 41.47
C THR A 530 29.01 -3.68 40.71
N ALA A 531 29.27 -3.97 39.43
CA ALA A 531 28.44 -4.79 38.57
C ALA A 531 29.26 -5.96 38.03
N ALA A 532 28.72 -7.17 38.12
CA ALA A 532 29.20 -8.34 37.40
C ALA A 532 28.18 -8.69 36.32
N LEU A 533 28.63 -8.84 35.07
CA LEU A 533 27.76 -9.18 33.94
C LEU A 533 27.95 -10.66 33.61
N ALA A 534 26.86 -11.42 33.61
CA ALA A 534 26.86 -12.79 33.13
C ALA A 534 27.03 -12.83 31.60
N GLU A 535 27.37 -14.00 31.08
CA GLU A 535 27.40 -14.23 29.64
C GLU A 535 25.98 -14.30 29.08
N GLY A 536 25.76 -13.69 27.92
CA GLY A 536 24.51 -13.80 27.18
C GLY A 536 24.27 -15.22 26.71
N ALA A 537 23.10 -15.76 27.00
CA ALA A 537 22.72 -17.12 26.63
C ALA A 537 21.26 -17.18 26.20
N ALA A 538 20.92 -18.25 25.46
CA ALA A 538 19.57 -18.58 25.08
C ALA A 538 18.68 -18.61 26.32
N ALA A 539 17.57 -17.92 26.21
CA ALA A 539 16.61 -17.76 27.27
C ALA A 539 15.20 -17.90 26.71
N LEU A 540 14.29 -17.91 27.68
CA LEU A 540 12.87 -18.02 27.46
C LEU A 540 12.33 -16.80 26.64
N GLY A 541 11.80 -16.94 25.40
CA GLY A 541 11.14 -15.89 24.56
C GLY A 541 9.63 -16.08 24.33
N THR A 542 8.74 -15.06 24.30
CA THR A 542 7.26 -15.15 24.49
C THR A 542 6.51 -15.33 23.16
N PRO A 543 6.36 -16.54 22.62
CA PRO A 543 5.70 -16.67 21.33
C PRO A 543 4.23 -16.25 21.39
N ARG A 544 3.64 -15.93 20.23
CA ARG A 544 2.24 -15.51 20.09
C ARG A 544 1.90 -14.22 20.83
N VAL A 545 2.91 -13.40 21.10
CA VAL A 545 2.74 -12.00 21.47
C VAL A 545 3.27 -11.18 20.31
N LEU A 546 2.44 -10.30 19.76
CA LEU A 546 2.85 -9.42 18.69
C LEU A 546 3.97 -8.51 19.17
N ALA A 547 4.87 -8.22 18.25
CA ALA A 547 5.87 -7.21 18.52
C ALA A 547 5.21 -5.83 18.47
N ALA A 548 5.55 -4.94 19.40
CA ALA A 548 4.92 -3.63 19.51
C ALA A 548 5.10 -2.83 18.20
N PHE A 549 6.31 -2.85 17.64
CA PHE A 549 6.62 -2.21 16.37
C PHE A 549 5.86 -2.76 15.16
N SER A 550 5.33 -4.00 15.21
CA SER A 550 4.74 -4.63 14.03
C SER A 550 3.58 -3.77 13.53
N SER A 551 3.70 -3.24 12.31
CA SER A 551 2.69 -2.35 11.72
C SER A 551 1.30 -3.01 11.68
N ARG A 552 0.26 -2.21 11.98
CA ARG A 552 -1.13 -2.63 12.14
C ARG A 552 -2.02 -2.08 11.03
N GLY A 553 -3.01 -2.87 10.62
CA GLY A 553 -4.11 -2.41 9.79
C GLY A 553 -5.13 -1.56 10.59
N PRO A 554 -6.30 -1.23 9.99
CA PRO A 554 -6.60 -1.36 8.57
C PRO A 554 -5.70 -0.44 7.73
N GLN A 555 -5.42 -0.81 6.48
CA GLN A 555 -4.73 0.14 5.60
C GLN A 555 -5.65 1.35 5.32
N THR A 556 -5.13 2.56 5.47
CA THR A 556 -5.91 3.81 5.39
C THR A 556 -6.48 4.04 4.00
N ALA A 557 -5.70 3.74 2.95
CA ALA A 557 -6.10 3.87 1.55
C ALA A 557 -7.18 2.85 1.11
N VAL A 558 -7.07 1.59 1.55
CA VAL A 558 -7.97 0.50 1.14
C VAL A 558 -8.36 -0.35 2.37
N PRO A 559 -9.18 0.19 3.29
CA PRO A 559 -9.52 -0.48 4.55
C PRO A 559 -10.35 -1.76 4.37
N ASP A 560 -10.87 -2.00 3.16
CA ASP A 560 -11.60 -3.20 2.76
C ASP A 560 -10.66 -4.38 2.38
N LEU A 561 -9.33 -4.21 2.53
CA LEU A 561 -8.34 -5.28 2.50
C LEU A 561 -7.71 -5.43 3.89
N ALA A 562 -7.96 -6.56 4.56
CA ALA A 562 -7.34 -6.84 5.85
C ALA A 562 -5.83 -7.05 5.69
N LYS A 563 -5.04 -6.33 6.49
CA LYS A 563 -3.58 -6.44 6.60
C LYS A 563 -3.14 -6.39 8.08
N PRO A 564 -2.04 -7.06 8.46
CA PRO A 564 -1.24 -7.98 7.64
C PRO A 564 -2.03 -9.25 7.22
N ASP A 565 -1.48 -10.08 6.35
CA ASP A 565 -2.17 -11.31 5.90
C ASP A 565 -1.96 -12.47 6.90
N VAL A 566 -0.73 -12.58 7.44
CA VAL A 566 -0.28 -13.57 8.42
C VAL A 566 0.78 -12.95 9.34
N THR A 567 1.12 -13.66 10.42
CA THR A 567 2.23 -13.32 11.32
C THR A 567 3.23 -14.46 11.39
N ALA A 568 4.50 -14.13 11.63
CA ALA A 568 5.55 -15.10 11.94
C ALA A 568 6.54 -14.49 12.95
N PRO A 569 7.34 -15.32 13.67
CA PRO A 569 8.38 -14.83 14.57
C PRO A 569 9.29 -13.80 13.90
N GLY A 570 9.53 -12.66 14.54
CA GLY A 570 10.33 -11.57 13.97
C GLY A 570 11.21 -10.83 14.97
N VAL A 571 11.24 -11.26 16.24
CA VAL A 571 11.98 -10.58 17.31
C VAL A 571 13.16 -11.43 17.77
N ASN A 572 14.33 -10.81 17.90
CA ASN A 572 15.56 -11.45 18.36
C ASN A 572 15.94 -12.72 17.57
N ILE A 573 15.75 -12.68 16.25
CA ILE A 573 16.07 -13.79 15.36
C ILE A 573 17.58 -13.86 15.15
N LEU A 574 18.20 -14.96 15.59
CA LEU A 574 19.61 -15.27 15.37
C LEU A 574 19.80 -15.85 13.97
N ALA A 575 20.51 -15.12 13.10
CA ALA A 575 20.84 -15.55 11.74
C ALA A 575 22.21 -14.99 11.30
N GLY A 576 22.55 -15.16 10.02
CA GLY A 576 23.82 -14.72 9.46
C GLY A 576 23.96 -13.20 9.43
N ASN A 577 25.21 -12.74 9.35
CA ASN A 577 25.63 -11.35 9.26
C ASN A 577 26.80 -11.20 8.28
N THR A 578 27.06 -9.98 7.82
CA THR A 578 28.31 -9.65 7.13
C THR A 578 29.45 -9.49 8.14
N PRO A 579 30.62 -10.13 7.93
CA PRO A 579 31.80 -9.87 8.74
C PRO A 579 32.49 -8.54 8.39
N THR A 580 32.06 -7.87 7.32
CA THR A 580 32.64 -6.63 6.81
C THR A 580 31.56 -5.57 6.65
N PRO A 581 30.90 -5.13 7.74
CA PRO A 581 29.89 -4.08 7.66
C PRO A 581 30.54 -2.73 7.31
N ALA A 582 29.84 -1.89 6.55
CA ALA A 582 30.21 -0.51 6.30
C ALA A 582 30.21 0.27 7.62
N ALA A 583 31.14 1.21 7.76
CA ALA A 583 31.35 1.95 9.00
C ALA A 583 30.10 2.71 9.46
N ALA A 584 29.29 3.19 8.51
CA ALA A 584 28.06 3.93 8.79
C ALA A 584 26.97 3.10 9.49
N THR A 585 27.01 1.76 9.38
CA THR A 585 26.07 0.88 10.10
C THR A 585 26.30 0.87 11.61
N GLY A 586 27.51 1.20 12.05
CA GLY A 586 27.94 1.12 13.45
C GLY A 586 28.22 -0.29 13.94
N LEU A 587 27.98 -1.34 13.15
CA LEU A 587 28.16 -2.74 13.55
C LEU A 587 29.64 -3.11 13.78
N PRO A 588 29.96 -3.94 14.78
CA PRO A 588 31.29 -4.50 14.95
C PRO A 588 31.69 -5.38 13.76
N SER A 589 32.94 -5.24 13.29
CA SER A 589 33.49 -6.10 12.23
C SER A 589 33.91 -7.48 12.73
N GLY A 590 33.91 -8.47 11.83
CA GLY A 590 34.36 -9.83 12.07
C GLY A 590 33.27 -10.82 12.53
N GLU A 591 32.07 -10.35 12.85
CA GLU A 591 30.98 -11.19 13.33
C GLU A 591 30.17 -11.79 12.17
N LEU A 592 30.11 -13.13 12.12
CA LEU A 592 29.32 -13.85 11.10
C LEU A 592 27.85 -14.01 11.46
N PHE A 593 27.46 -13.84 12.72
CA PHE A 593 26.08 -14.01 13.15
C PHE A 593 25.62 -12.80 13.96
N GLN A 594 24.32 -12.52 13.93
CA GLN A 594 23.70 -11.51 14.76
C GLN A 594 22.26 -11.86 15.12
N SER A 595 21.76 -11.22 16.17
CA SER A 595 20.34 -11.21 16.53
C SER A 595 19.71 -9.91 16.03
N GLN A 596 18.63 -10.00 15.25
CA GLN A 596 17.88 -8.82 14.79
C GLN A 596 16.38 -8.96 15.07
N SER A 597 15.70 -7.82 15.15
CA SER A 597 14.24 -7.72 15.25
C SER A 597 13.67 -6.92 14.08
N GLY A 598 12.48 -7.28 13.61
CA GLY A 598 11.77 -6.58 12.54
C GLY A 598 10.80 -7.47 11.80
N THR A 599 9.84 -6.86 11.09
CA THR A 599 9.03 -7.59 10.11
C THR A 599 9.89 -8.08 8.94
N SER A 600 11.07 -7.47 8.75
CA SER A 600 12.16 -8.00 7.94
C SER A 600 12.62 -9.41 8.31
N MET A 601 12.47 -9.85 9.56
CA MET A 601 12.89 -11.17 10.04
C MET A 601 11.72 -12.17 10.05
N SER A 602 10.47 -11.69 10.07
CA SER A 602 9.28 -12.54 9.93
C SER A 602 8.95 -12.85 8.47
N SER A 603 9.11 -11.88 7.55
CA SER A 603 8.95 -12.06 6.10
C SER A 603 9.75 -13.26 5.52
N PRO A 604 11.06 -13.43 5.79
CA PRO A 604 11.84 -14.53 5.25
C PRO A 604 11.41 -15.90 5.79
N GLN A 605 10.76 -15.95 6.95
CA GLN A 605 10.16 -17.19 7.43
C GLN A 605 8.97 -17.59 6.55
N VAL A 606 8.09 -16.65 6.22
CA VAL A 606 6.98 -16.90 5.29
C VAL A 606 7.50 -17.22 3.89
N ALA A 607 8.59 -16.59 3.42
CA ALA A 607 9.26 -16.95 2.17
C ALA A 607 9.79 -18.40 2.21
N GLY A 608 10.46 -18.80 3.29
CA GLY A 608 10.92 -20.17 3.50
C GLY A 608 9.77 -21.18 3.54
N ALA A 609 8.67 -20.86 4.23
CA ALA A 609 7.46 -21.68 4.22
C ALA A 609 6.86 -21.80 2.81
N GLY A 610 6.79 -20.68 2.06
CA GLY A 610 6.40 -20.66 0.66
C GLY A 610 7.27 -21.56 -0.23
N ALA A 611 8.57 -21.62 0.04
CA ALA A 611 9.49 -22.51 -0.69
C ALA A 611 9.21 -24.00 -0.40
N LEU A 612 8.98 -24.35 0.86
CA LEU A 612 8.56 -25.71 1.23
C LEU A 612 7.22 -26.09 0.58
N LEU A 613 6.26 -25.17 0.57
CA LEU A 613 4.96 -25.38 -0.08
C LEU A 613 5.09 -25.50 -1.60
N LYS A 614 5.99 -24.73 -2.23
CA LYS A 614 6.27 -24.87 -3.67
C LYS A 614 6.95 -26.20 -4.00
N GLN A 615 7.77 -26.75 -3.11
CA GLN A 615 8.32 -28.09 -3.26
C GLN A 615 7.21 -29.15 -3.16
N ALA A 616 6.35 -29.05 -2.14
CA ALA A 616 5.24 -29.98 -1.92
C ALA A 616 4.17 -29.90 -3.04
N HIS A 617 3.91 -28.69 -3.54
CA HIS A 617 2.89 -28.38 -4.53
C HIS A 617 3.44 -27.52 -5.68
N PRO A 618 4.23 -28.10 -6.60
CA PRO A 618 4.92 -27.33 -7.65
C PRO A 618 4.00 -26.58 -8.62
N GLY A 619 2.74 -27.00 -8.70
CA GLY A 619 1.71 -26.42 -9.56
C GLY A 619 0.85 -25.34 -8.92
N TRP A 620 0.96 -25.10 -7.60
CA TRP A 620 0.16 -24.07 -6.95
C TRP A 620 0.56 -22.65 -7.40
N SER A 621 -0.46 -21.82 -7.57
CA SER A 621 -0.32 -20.39 -7.79
C SER A 621 0.22 -19.70 -6.52
N PRO A 622 0.80 -18.49 -6.65
CA PRO A 622 1.13 -17.66 -5.49
C PRO A 622 -0.06 -17.41 -4.56
N ALA A 623 -1.27 -17.22 -5.12
CA ALA A 623 -2.48 -16.99 -4.35
C ALA A 623 -2.93 -18.26 -3.59
N GLU A 624 -2.76 -19.45 -4.17
CA GLU A 624 -3.05 -20.72 -3.49
C GLU A 624 -2.08 -20.97 -2.31
N ILE A 625 -0.78 -20.68 -2.49
CA ILE A 625 0.21 -20.76 -1.40
C ILE A 625 -0.14 -19.78 -0.28
N LYS A 626 -0.41 -18.51 -0.63
CA LYS A 626 -0.88 -17.48 0.32
C LYS A 626 -2.13 -17.95 1.05
N SER A 627 -3.13 -18.45 0.33
CA SER A 627 -4.38 -18.94 0.89
C SER A 627 -4.16 -20.11 1.85
N ALA A 628 -3.30 -21.06 1.52
CA ALA A 628 -3.02 -22.20 2.38
C ALA A 628 -2.39 -21.77 3.71
N LEU A 629 -1.43 -20.83 3.66
CA LEU A 629 -0.81 -20.24 4.84
C LEU A 629 -1.82 -19.50 5.71
N MET A 630 -2.68 -18.67 5.10
CA MET A 630 -3.72 -17.91 5.82
C MET A 630 -4.77 -18.84 6.46
N LEU A 631 -5.36 -19.75 5.70
CA LEU A 631 -6.46 -20.61 6.16
C LEU A 631 -6.07 -21.54 7.31
N THR A 632 -4.79 -21.90 7.40
CA THR A 632 -4.26 -22.86 8.39
C THR A 632 -3.46 -22.19 9.51
N ALA A 633 -3.37 -20.86 9.49
CA ALA A 633 -2.71 -20.09 10.53
C ALA A 633 -3.38 -20.28 11.90
N ARG A 634 -2.62 -20.06 12.96
CA ARG A 634 -3.07 -20.17 14.35
C ARG A 634 -3.50 -18.78 14.82
N PRO A 635 -4.80 -18.52 15.03
CA PRO A 635 -5.30 -17.16 15.24
C PRO A 635 -5.11 -16.60 16.66
N ASN A 636 -4.74 -17.45 17.63
CA ASN A 636 -4.73 -17.09 19.06
C ASN A 636 -3.43 -16.37 19.47
N LEU A 637 -3.21 -15.18 18.93
CA LEU A 637 -2.13 -14.28 19.33
C LEU A 637 -2.64 -13.23 20.32
N LEU A 638 -1.71 -12.65 21.06
CA LEU A 638 -1.93 -11.53 21.96
C LEU A 638 -1.23 -10.30 21.40
N GLU A 639 -1.83 -9.13 21.57
CA GLU A 639 -1.26 -7.85 21.17
C GLU A 639 -0.11 -7.42 22.10
N ASP A 640 -0.30 -7.55 23.41
CA ASP A 640 0.58 -7.02 24.47
C ASP A 640 0.89 -8.07 25.56
N GLY A 641 0.64 -9.34 25.27
CA GLY A 641 0.75 -10.45 26.24
C GLY A 641 -0.48 -10.64 27.13
N THR A 642 -1.51 -9.80 27.01
CA THR A 642 -2.77 -9.93 27.76
C THR A 642 -4.02 -9.75 26.89
N THR A 643 -3.97 -8.85 25.92
CA THR A 643 -5.08 -8.48 25.04
C THR A 643 -5.09 -9.39 23.81
N PRO A 644 -6.22 -10.03 23.43
CA PRO A 644 -6.30 -10.81 22.19
C PRO A 644 -6.04 -9.93 20.95
N ALA A 645 -5.15 -10.38 20.07
CA ALA A 645 -4.86 -9.69 18.82
C ALA A 645 -6.07 -9.73 17.87
N THR A 646 -6.31 -8.63 17.18
CA THR A 646 -7.33 -8.53 16.13
C THR A 646 -6.75 -8.98 14.78
N PRO A 647 -7.60 -9.23 13.77
CA PRO A 647 -7.15 -9.42 12.39
C PRO A 647 -6.33 -8.27 11.80
N PHE A 648 -6.47 -7.04 12.29
CA PHE A 648 -5.61 -5.93 11.86
C PHE A 648 -4.23 -5.95 12.52
N ASP A 649 -4.06 -6.76 13.56
CA ASP A 649 -2.78 -6.92 14.25
C ASP A 649 -2.02 -8.14 13.73
N ALA A 650 -2.70 -9.29 13.62
CA ALA A 650 -2.09 -10.58 13.31
C ALA A 650 -2.51 -11.18 11.96
N GLY A 651 -3.41 -10.53 11.21
CA GLY A 651 -4.00 -11.11 10.01
C GLY A 651 -4.77 -12.39 10.32
N SER A 652 -4.40 -13.48 9.63
CA SER A 652 -4.97 -14.81 9.91
C SER A 652 -4.32 -15.52 11.12
N GLY A 653 -3.21 -14.96 11.64
CA GLY A 653 -2.45 -15.48 12.77
C GLY A 653 -1.07 -16.04 12.40
N GLU A 654 -0.46 -16.77 13.32
CA GLU A 654 0.86 -17.38 13.21
C GLU A 654 0.85 -18.50 12.15
N ILE A 655 1.78 -18.46 11.20
CA ILE A 655 1.86 -19.47 10.14
C ILE A 655 1.99 -20.90 10.67
N ASN A 656 1.38 -21.86 9.98
CA ASN A 656 1.55 -23.28 10.26
C ASN A 656 1.90 -24.04 8.97
N PRO A 657 3.18 -24.06 8.56
CA PRO A 657 3.58 -24.61 7.27
C PRO A 657 3.17 -26.08 7.07
N THR A 658 3.22 -26.87 8.15
CA THR A 658 2.83 -28.29 8.12
C THR A 658 1.35 -28.46 7.81
N ALA A 659 0.47 -27.64 8.38
CA ALA A 659 -0.95 -27.68 8.04
C ALA A 659 -1.21 -27.10 6.64
N ALA A 660 -0.49 -26.03 6.25
CA ALA A 660 -0.59 -25.40 4.93
C ALA A 660 -0.17 -26.33 3.78
N ALA A 661 0.61 -27.38 4.04
CA ALA A 661 0.96 -28.39 3.04
C ALA A 661 -0.20 -29.33 2.68
N SER A 662 -1.29 -29.36 3.46
CA SER A 662 -2.47 -30.18 3.16
C SER A 662 -3.74 -29.53 3.74
N PRO A 663 -4.11 -28.32 3.26
CA PRO A 663 -5.23 -27.56 3.81
C PRO A 663 -6.59 -28.14 3.39
N GLY A 664 -6.61 -29.00 2.36
CA GLY A 664 -7.81 -29.58 1.74
C GLY A 664 -8.58 -28.60 0.84
N LEU A 665 -8.63 -27.31 1.20
CA LEU A 665 -9.17 -26.22 0.39
C LEU A 665 -8.18 -25.07 0.25
N VAL A 666 -8.19 -24.42 -0.90
CA VAL A 666 -7.48 -23.16 -1.17
C VAL A 666 -8.38 -22.18 -1.91
N LEU A 667 -8.06 -20.90 -1.85
CA LEU A 667 -8.63 -19.85 -2.70
C LEU A 667 -7.57 -19.40 -3.70
N ASP A 668 -7.97 -19.24 -4.96
CA ASP A 668 -7.13 -18.67 -6.01
C ASP A 668 -7.70 -17.32 -6.46
N VAL A 669 -6.80 -16.42 -6.87
CA VAL A 669 -7.14 -15.12 -7.44
C VAL A 669 -6.37 -14.96 -8.74
N GLY A 670 -7.10 -14.73 -9.83
CA GLY A 670 -6.48 -14.55 -11.12
C GLY A 670 -6.07 -13.11 -11.41
N THR A 671 -5.05 -12.94 -12.27
CA THR A 671 -4.66 -11.65 -12.90
C THR A 671 -5.82 -10.76 -13.29
N ASN A 672 -6.87 -11.34 -13.90
CA ASN A 672 -8.02 -10.57 -14.37
C ASN A 672 -8.83 -9.96 -13.22
N ASP A 673 -8.90 -10.63 -12.07
CA ASP A 673 -9.56 -10.08 -10.89
C ASP A 673 -8.69 -9.02 -10.22
N TYR A 674 -7.36 -9.18 -10.24
CA TYR A 674 -6.43 -8.11 -9.84
C TYR A 674 -6.53 -6.87 -10.73
N ILE A 675 -6.59 -7.02 -12.06
CA ILE A 675 -6.81 -5.90 -12.99
C ILE A 675 -8.14 -5.19 -12.70
N ARG A 676 -9.23 -5.96 -12.53
CA ARG A 676 -10.54 -5.39 -12.17
C ARG A 676 -10.54 -4.71 -10.80
N TYR A 677 -9.65 -5.13 -9.90
CA TYR A 677 -9.45 -4.47 -8.61
C TYR A 677 -8.68 -3.17 -8.81
N VAL A 678 -7.61 -3.17 -9.60
CA VAL A 678 -6.89 -1.94 -9.94
C VAL A 678 -7.84 -0.95 -10.61
N ASP A 679 -8.68 -1.37 -11.56
CA ASP A 679 -9.69 -0.49 -12.18
C ASP A 679 -10.76 0.04 -11.20
N SER A 680 -10.92 -0.59 -10.02
CA SER A 680 -11.81 -0.07 -8.96
C SER A 680 -11.12 0.95 -8.06
N GLN A 681 -9.78 0.93 -8.00
CA GLN A 681 -8.97 1.93 -7.30
C GLN A 681 -8.67 3.12 -8.21
N ASP A 682 -8.25 2.85 -9.44
CA ASP A 682 -7.97 3.84 -10.48
C ASP A 682 -8.40 3.29 -11.87
N PRO A 683 -9.52 3.77 -12.43
CA PRO A 683 -10.01 3.32 -13.73
C PRO A 683 -9.18 3.81 -14.92
N ALA A 684 -8.18 4.68 -14.71
CA ALA A 684 -7.32 5.20 -15.78
C ALA A 684 -6.17 4.25 -16.14
N VAL A 685 -5.79 3.33 -15.24
CA VAL A 685 -4.61 2.45 -15.38
C VAL A 685 -4.75 1.51 -16.58
N PHE A 686 -5.74 0.62 -16.56
CA PHE A 686 -5.94 -0.38 -17.62
C PHE A 686 -7.10 0.00 -18.55
N ASN A 687 -8.20 0.55 -18.01
CA ASN A 687 -9.39 0.98 -18.74
C ASN A 687 -9.81 0.00 -19.84
N ASP A 688 -9.79 -1.30 -19.51
CA ASP A 688 -9.98 -2.36 -20.50
C ASP A 688 -11.47 -2.63 -20.81
N GLY A 689 -12.36 -1.90 -20.13
CA GLY A 689 -13.80 -1.97 -20.26
C GLY A 689 -14.45 -3.14 -19.49
N GLN A 690 -13.72 -3.78 -18.58
CA GLN A 690 -14.27 -4.73 -17.63
C GLN A 690 -14.98 -4.05 -16.45
N ASP A 691 -15.91 -4.77 -15.83
CA ASP A 691 -16.61 -4.27 -14.65
C ASP A 691 -15.66 -4.36 -13.44
N PRO A 692 -15.36 -3.25 -12.73
CA PRO A 692 -14.47 -3.28 -11.57
C PRO A 692 -14.95 -4.23 -10.47
N ILE A 693 -14.03 -4.72 -9.63
CA ILE A 693 -14.34 -5.54 -8.46
C ILE A 693 -13.99 -4.77 -7.18
N ALA A 694 -14.91 -4.77 -6.21
CA ALA A 694 -14.64 -4.17 -4.91
C ALA A 694 -13.56 -4.97 -4.17
N PRO A 695 -12.71 -4.34 -3.33
CA PRO A 695 -11.68 -5.05 -2.59
C PRO A 695 -12.24 -6.19 -1.72
N SER A 696 -13.39 -5.94 -1.07
CA SER A 696 -14.10 -6.91 -0.23
C SER A 696 -14.63 -8.15 -1.00
N ASP A 697 -14.75 -8.06 -2.32
CA ASP A 697 -15.22 -9.12 -3.22
C ASP A 697 -14.09 -9.93 -3.86
N LEU A 698 -12.83 -9.57 -3.64
CA LEU A 698 -11.70 -10.40 -4.05
C LEU A 698 -11.75 -11.75 -3.32
N ASN A 699 -11.34 -12.81 -4.03
CA ASN A 699 -11.36 -14.17 -3.52
C ASN A 699 -10.18 -14.47 -2.57
N LEU A 700 -9.99 -13.61 -1.57
CA LEU A 700 -8.92 -13.72 -0.58
C LEU A 700 -9.37 -14.53 0.63
N ALA A 701 -8.39 -15.12 1.33
CA ALA A 701 -8.60 -15.85 2.58
C ALA A 701 -8.82 -14.92 3.80
N SER A 702 -9.41 -13.75 3.57
CA SER A 702 -9.87 -12.80 4.57
C SER A 702 -11.09 -12.02 4.04
N ILE A 703 -11.90 -11.48 4.94
CA ILE A 703 -13.08 -10.68 4.60
C ILE A 703 -13.01 -9.37 5.39
N ALA A 704 -12.96 -8.23 4.70
CA ALA A 704 -13.03 -6.92 5.34
C ALA A 704 -14.05 -6.02 4.64
N ASN A 705 -14.81 -5.24 5.41
CA ASN A 705 -15.62 -4.16 4.88
C ASN A 705 -15.78 -3.04 5.92
N SER A 706 -15.37 -1.83 5.53
CA SER A 706 -15.34 -0.63 6.37
C SER A 706 -16.65 0.16 6.39
N LYS A 707 -17.61 -0.17 5.51
CA LYS A 707 -18.82 0.62 5.24
C LYS A 707 -20.11 -0.22 5.26
N VAL A 708 -20.34 -1.01 6.32
CA VAL A 708 -21.54 -1.85 6.45
C VAL A 708 -22.75 -1.06 6.98
N ALA A 709 -23.48 -0.40 6.08
CA ALA A 709 -24.79 0.18 6.40
C ALA A 709 -25.87 -0.90 6.38
N GLY A 710 -25.98 -1.65 7.48
CA GLY A 710 -27.03 -2.63 7.74
C GLY A 710 -26.86 -4.01 7.12
N THR A 711 -26.44 -4.12 5.86
CA THR A 711 -26.15 -5.42 5.22
C THR A 711 -24.87 -5.40 4.38
N PHE A 712 -24.11 -6.48 4.50
CA PHE A 712 -22.95 -6.82 3.69
C PHE A 712 -23.14 -8.20 3.07
N ARG A 713 -22.70 -8.38 1.81
CA ARG A 713 -22.75 -9.66 1.11
C ARG A 713 -21.54 -9.79 0.21
N THR A 714 -20.88 -10.94 0.26
CA THR A 714 -19.77 -11.27 -0.63
C THR A 714 -19.77 -12.76 -0.97
N VAL A 715 -18.89 -13.18 -1.87
CA VAL A 715 -18.72 -14.58 -2.29
C VAL A 715 -17.25 -14.96 -2.17
N ARG A 716 -16.99 -16.17 -1.67
CA ARG A 716 -15.69 -16.83 -1.76
C ARG A 716 -15.83 -18.10 -2.61
N THR A 717 -14.83 -18.42 -3.40
CA THR A 717 -14.76 -19.64 -4.21
C THR A 717 -13.56 -20.44 -3.73
N VAL A 718 -13.83 -21.60 -3.13
CA VAL A 718 -12.79 -22.53 -2.66
C VAL A 718 -12.58 -23.63 -3.70
N THR A 719 -11.35 -24.09 -3.84
CA THR A 719 -10.94 -25.21 -4.70
C THR A 719 -10.42 -26.35 -3.83
N SER A 720 -10.85 -27.58 -4.09
CA SER A 720 -10.32 -28.74 -3.38
C SER A 720 -8.95 -29.16 -3.91
N VAL A 721 -7.99 -29.31 -2.99
CA VAL A 721 -6.64 -29.82 -3.26
C VAL A 721 -6.45 -31.25 -2.73
N ASP A 722 -7.51 -31.88 -2.25
CA ASP A 722 -7.48 -33.27 -1.79
C ASP A 722 -7.42 -34.25 -2.96
N ALA A 723 -6.82 -35.43 -2.71
CA ALA A 723 -6.81 -36.54 -3.67
C ALA A 723 -8.15 -37.30 -3.74
N ALA A 724 -9.06 -37.09 -2.79
CA ALA A 724 -10.38 -37.71 -2.73
C ALA A 724 -11.45 -36.69 -2.34
N SER A 725 -12.71 -36.99 -2.64
CA SER A 725 -13.82 -36.11 -2.25
C SER A 725 -13.89 -35.99 -0.72
N ARG A 726 -14.10 -34.77 -0.23
CA ARG A 726 -14.21 -34.48 1.20
C ARG A 726 -15.49 -33.69 1.50
N HIS A 727 -16.11 -34.01 2.63
CA HIS A 727 -17.21 -33.26 3.21
C HIS A 727 -16.68 -32.06 4.01
N TRP A 728 -17.34 -30.91 3.87
CA TRP A 728 -17.05 -29.69 4.60
C TRP A 728 -18.31 -29.05 5.16
N ASP A 729 -18.22 -28.58 6.40
CA ASP A 729 -19.21 -27.75 7.06
C ASP A 729 -18.68 -26.32 7.19
N ALA A 730 -19.42 -25.34 6.68
CA ALA A 730 -19.11 -23.93 6.84
C ALA A 730 -19.94 -23.29 7.98
N SER A 731 -19.31 -22.40 8.73
CA SER A 731 -19.97 -21.54 9.71
C SER A 731 -19.33 -20.15 9.70
N ILE A 732 -20.07 -19.13 10.13
CA ILE A 732 -19.54 -17.77 10.27
C ILE A 732 -20.12 -17.13 11.52
N SER A 733 -19.28 -16.40 12.25
CA SER A 733 -19.69 -15.61 13.41
C SER A 733 -18.96 -14.28 13.41
N VAL A 734 -19.71 -13.19 13.58
CA VAL A 734 -19.17 -11.84 13.72
C VAL A 734 -19.99 -11.12 14.81
N PRO A 735 -19.37 -10.65 15.91
CA PRO A 735 -20.09 -10.01 17.00
C PRO A 735 -20.96 -8.85 16.53
N GLY A 736 -22.23 -8.83 16.96
CA GLY A 736 -23.18 -7.78 16.58
C GLY A 736 -23.74 -7.87 15.15
N PHE A 737 -23.42 -8.93 14.40
CA PHE A 737 -24.01 -9.23 13.10
C PHE A 737 -24.70 -10.60 13.11
N ASP A 738 -25.87 -10.66 12.48
CA ASP A 738 -26.48 -11.92 12.06
C ASP A 738 -25.84 -12.35 10.72
N ALA A 739 -24.88 -13.27 10.80
CA ALA A 739 -24.07 -13.72 9.69
C ALA A 739 -24.43 -15.14 9.24
N THR A 740 -24.50 -15.35 7.93
CA THR A 740 -24.81 -16.64 7.31
C THR A 740 -23.83 -16.96 6.20
N VAL A 741 -23.54 -18.26 6.03
CA VAL A 741 -22.78 -18.80 4.90
C VAL A 741 -23.59 -19.92 4.26
N THR A 742 -23.68 -19.92 2.94
CA THR A 742 -24.40 -20.96 2.18
C THR A 742 -23.59 -21.41 0.98
N ALA A 743 -23.65 -22.70 0.67
CA ALA A 743 -23.09 -23.30 -0.53
C ALA A 743 -24.19 -23.43 -1.60
N PRO A 744 -24.19 -22.59 -2.66
CA PRO A 744 -25.17 -22.72 -3.73
C PRO A 744 -25.07 -24.09 -4.39
N GLY A 745 -26.22 -24.73 -4.60
CA GLY A 745 -26.32 -26.10 -5.12
C GLY A 745 -26.72 -27.14 -4.07
N THR A 746 -26.36 -26.93 -2.79
CA THR A 746 -26.80 -27.77 -1.67
C THR A 746 -27.96 -27.14 -0.89
N GLY A 747 -28.01 -25.80 -0.86
CA GLY A 747 -29.00 -25.06 -0.07
C GLY A 747 -28.72 -25.05 1.44
N SER A 748 -27.54 -25.53 1.85
CA SER A 748 -27.07 -25.53 3.24
C SER A 748 -25.65 -24.95 3.33
N SER A 749 -25.08 -24.89 4.53
CA SER A 749 -23.67 -24.54 4.75
C SER A 749 -22.72 -25.73 4.61
N ALA A 750 -23.25 -26.94 4.40
CA ALA A 750 -22.50 -28.17 4.21
C ALA A 750 -22.43 -28.56 2.74
N PHE A 751 -21.29 -29.11 2.31
CA PHE A 751 -21.08 -29.53 0.92
C PHE A 751 -20.01 -30.61 0.80
N ASP A 752 -20.16 -31.46 -0.21
CA ASP A 752 -19.11 -32.38 -0.66
C ASP A 752 -18.41 -31.78 -1.88
N ILE A 753 -17.08 -31.82 -1.90
CA ILE A 753 -16.28 -31.31 -3.00
C ILE A 753 -15.33 -32.40 -3.49
N ALA A 754 -15.32 -32.63 -4.80
CA ALA A 754 -14.42 -33.59 -5.44
C ALA A 754 -13.03 -32.98 -5.68
N PRO A 755 -11.98 -33.81 -5.87
CA PRO A 755 -10.64 -33.34 -6.20
C PRO A 755 -10.62 -32.34 -7.36
N GLY A 756 -10.01 -31.18 -7.16
CA GLY A 756 -9.90 -30.11 -8.17
C GLY A 756 -11.23 -29.39 -8.50
N ALA A 757 -12.35 -29.76 -7.88
CA ALA A 757 -13.61 -29.05 -8.05
C ALA A 757 -13.61 -27.75 -7.22
N THR A 758 -14.47 -26.81 -7.63
CA THR A 758 -14.67 -25.53 -6.94
C THR A 758 -16.04 -25.46 -6.30
N GLN A 759 -16.14 -24.86 -5.11
CA GLN A 759 -17.40 -24.54 -4.43
C GLN A 759 -17.48 -23.05 -4.12
N GLN A 760 -18.61 -22.43 -4.44
CA GLN A 760 -18.91 -21.07 -3.99
C GLN A 760 -19.49 -21.09 -2.58
N LEU A 761 -19.07 -20.14 -1.75
CA LEU A 761 -19.59 -19.82 -0.44
C LEU A 761 -20.18 -18.41 -0.54
N VAL A 762 -21.48 -18.29 -0.35
CA VAL A 762 -22.18 -17.01 -0.30
C VAL A 762 -22.28 -16.58 1.15
N ILE A 763 -21.62 -15.47 1.48
CA ILE A 763 -21.60 -14.89 2.82
C ILE A 763 -22.52 -13.68 2.86
N SER A 764 -23.38 -13.60 3.87
CA SER A 764 -24.22 -12.44 4.14
C SER A 764 -24.15 -12.10 5.63
N ALA A 765 -23.98 -10.83 5.95
CA ALA A 765 -23.97 -10.32 7.32
C ALA A 765 -24.92 -9.14 7.44
N GLN A 766 -25.87 -9.22 8.37
CA GLN A 766 -26.81 -8.15 8.70
C GLN A 766 -26.42 -7.58 10.06
N ALA A 767 -26.15 -6.28 10.15
CA ALA A 767 -25.89 -5.62 11.42
C ALA A 767 -27.14 -5.70 12.32
N THR A 768 -26.96 -6.02 13.60
CA THR A 768 -28.04 -6.08 14.59
C THR A 768 -27.70 -5.21 15.79
N THR A 769 -26.73 -5.63 16.59
CA THR A 769 -26.26 -4.92 17.79
C THR A 769 -24.80 -4.48 17.69
N ALA A 770 -24.20 -4.56 16.50
CA ALA A 770 -22.85 -4.07 16.25
C ALA A 770 -22.77 -2.59 16.60
N THR A 771 -21.72 -2.21 17.34
CA THR A 771 -21.46 -0.81 17.66
C THR A 771 -21.14 -0.05 16.38
N LEU A 772 -21.89 1.04 16.13
CA LEU A 772 -21.66 1.87 14.96
C LEU A 772 -20.27 2.52 15.02
N GLU A 773 -19.67 2.69 13.85
CA GLU A 773 -18.36 3.28 13.64
C GLU A 773 -17.17 2.53 14.26
N GLN A 774 -17.39 1.30 14.74
CA GLN A 774 -16.37 0.41 15.27
C GLN A 774 -16.31 -0.91 14.47
N TYR A 775 -15.12 -1.48 14.33
CA TYR A 775 -14.95 -2.80 13.73
C TYR A 775 -15.39 -3.90 14.70
N ALA A 776 -16.15 -4.85 14.19
CA ALA A 776 -16.38 -6.14 14.80
C ALA A 776 -15.52 -7.19 14.10
N PHE A 777 -14.81 -7.99 14.91
CA PHE A 777 -13.92 -9.03 14.43
C PHE A 777 -14.52 -10.41 14.70
N GLY A 778 -14.54 -11.23 13.67
CA GLY A 778 -15.09 -12.57 13.69
C GLY A 778 -14.35 -13.50 12.72
N ALA A 779 -14.95 -14.65 12.42
CA ALA A 779 -14.35 -15.62 11.51
C ALA A 779 -15.40 -16.42 10.75
N LEU A 780 -15.06 -16.78 9.51
CA LEU A 780 -15.65 -17.90 8.80
C LEU A 780 -14.78 -19.13 9.07
N THR A 781 -15.41 -20.23 9.51
CA THR A 781 -14.74 -21.49 9.84
C THR A 781 -15.25 -22.60 8.94
N LEU A 782 -14.31 -23.38 8.37
CA LEU A 782 -14.60 -24.56 7.56
C LEU A 782 -14.05 -25.80 8.27
N THR A 783 -14.89 -26.79 8.55
CA THR A 783 -14.47 -28.04 9.19
C THR A 783 -14.71 -29.23 8.27
N GLY A 784 -13.71 -30.09 8.07
CA GLY A 784 -13.83 -31.25 7.19
C GLY A 784 -12.71 -32.25 7.39
N GLY A 785 -13.04 -33.52 7.66
CA GLY A 785 -12.06 -34.61 7.79
C GLY A 785 -11.05 -34.42 8.93
N GLY A 786 -11.45 -33.75 10.02
CA GLY A 786 -10.57 -33.42 11.15
C GLY A 786 -9.71 -32.16 10.95
N THR A 787 -9.78 -31.53 9.77
CA THR A 787 -9.16 -30.23 9.50
C THR A 787 -10.14 -29.10 9.81
N THR A 788 -9.64 -28.03 10.45
CA THR A 788 -10.36 -26.77 10.64
C THR A 788 -9.58 -25.67 9.95
N LEU A 789 -10.25 -24.90 9.09
CA LEU A 789 -9.70 -23.72 8.44
C LEU A 789 -10.41 -22.48 8.97
N HIS A 790 -9.65 -21.40 9.14
CA HIS A 790 -10.14 -20.13 9.65
C HIS A 790 -9.90 -19.02 8.63
N MET A 791 -10.91 -18.19 8.42
CA MET A 791 -10.85 -16.99 7.58
C MET A 791 -11.29 -15.80 8.43
N PRO A 792 -10.40 -14.84 8.75
CA PRO A 792 -10.77 -13.69 9.57
C PRO A 792 -11.78 -12.79 8.85
N VAL A 793 -12.69 -12.21 9.63
CA VAL A 793 -13.76 -11.33 9.16
C VAL A 793 -13.76 -10.03 9.97
N SER A 794 -13.56 -8.89 9.30
CA SER A 794 -13.54 -7.54 9.89
C SER A 794 -14.65 -6.68 9.30
N LEU A 795 -15.73 -6.42 10.04
CA LEU A 795 -16.86 -5.63 9.55
C LEU A 795 -17.07 -4.39 10.43
N ARG A 796 -17.12 -3.21 9.81
CA ARG A 796 -17.46 -1.96 10.50
C ARG A 796 -18.90 -1.58 10.15
N ALA A 797 -19.78 -1.64 11.16
CA ALA A 797 -21.14 -1.12 11.01
C ALA A 797 -21.06 0.41 10.95
N ILE A 798 -21.70 1.02 9.96
CA ILE A 798 -21.76 2.49 9.86
C ILE A 798 -23.20 2.98 9.98
N ALA A 799 -23.38 4.16 10.54
CA ALA A 799 -24.71 4.72 10.73
C ALA A 799 -25.38 5.01 9.39
N ILE A 800 -24.68 5.62 8.43
CA ILE A 800 -25.24 6.02 7.14
C ILE A 800 -24.23 5.77 6.03
N SER A 801 -24.67 5.13 4.94
CA SER A 801 -23.93 5.08 3.68
C SER A 801 -24.63 5.99 2.67
N ALA A 802 -23.88 6.93 2.11
CA ALA A 802 -24.30 7.83 1.03
C ALA A 802 -23.19 7.88 -0.04
N PRO A 803 -23.50 8.27 -1.29
CA PRO A 803 -22.49 8.53 -2.31
C PRO A 803 -21.54 9.64 -1.87
N GLU A 804 -20.24 9.48 -2.10
CA GLU A 804 -19.24 10.52 -1.77
C GLU A 804 -19.46 11.80 -2.60
N THR A 805 -19.94 11.66 -3.84
CA THR A 805 -20.27 12.79 -4.72
C THR A 805 -21.64 12.61 -5.37
N VAL A 806 -22.42 13.70 -5.42
CA VAL A 806 -23.69 13.80 -6.14
C VAL A 806 -23.50 14.78 -7.29
N LYS A 807 -23.44 14.24 -8.52
CA LYS A 807 -23.28 15.05 -9.73
C LYS A 807 -24.63 15.41 -10.34
N VAL A 808 -24.89 16.70 -10.50
CA VAL A 808 -26.13 17.26 -11.05
C VAL A 808 -25.81 18.10 -12.28
N THR A 809 -26.49 17.86 -13.40
CA THR A 809 -26.44 18.74 -14.57
C THR A 809 -27.75 19.53 -14.63
N ALA A 810 -27.66 20.86 -14.59
CA ALA A 810 -28.80 21.76 -14.57
C ALA A 810 -28.89 22.59 -15.86
N ASP A 811 -30.11 22.74 -16.39
CA ASP A 811 -30.47 23.66 -17.46
C ASP A 811 -31.39 24.80 -16.95
N GLN A 812 -32.17 24.55 -15.90
CA GLN A 812 -33.02 25.53 -15.20
C GLN A 812 -32.33 26.14 -13.97
N SER A 813 -32.83 27.25 -13.45
CA SER A 813 -32.29 27.92 -12.25
C SER A 813 -32.63 27.21 -10.95
N ALA A 814 -33.65 26.35 -11.00
CA ALA A 814 -34.07 25.49 -9.89
C ALA A 814 -34.43 24.10 -10.41
N GLY A 815 -34.22 23.08 -9.58
CA GLY A 815 -34.50 21.70 -9.90
C GLY A 815 -34.21 20.76 -8.73
N SER A 816 -34.15 19.46 -9.01
CA SER A 816 -33.81 18.47 -8.00
C SER A 816 -33.10 17.24 -8.56
N ALA A 817 -32.40 16.54 -7.68
CA ALA A 817 -31.73 15.26 -7.91
C ALA A 817 -32.03 14.31 -6.73
N THR A 818 -31.79 13.02 -6.94
CA THR A 818 -31.98 11.99 -5.91
C THR A 818 -30.64 11.56 -5.36
N ILE A 819 -30.54 11.48 -4.03
CA ILE A 819 -29.40 10.93 -3.31
C ILE A 819 -29.85 9.61 -2.67
N PRO A 820 -29.35 8.45 -3.14
CA PRO A 820 -29.65 7.18 -2.49
C PRO A 820 -28.89 7.11 -1.16
N VAL A 821 -29.59 6.96 -0.05
CA VAL A 821 -29.00 6.87 1.29
C VAL A 821 -29.43 5.56 1.93
N LYS A 822 -28.49 4.84 2.53
CA LYS A 822 -28.76 3.59 3.24
C LYS A 822 -28.48 3.78 4.73
N ALA A 823 -29.47 3.52 5.56
CA ALA A 823 -29.35 3.59 7.01
C ALA A 823 -28.82 2.27 7.58
N GLY A 824 -27.86 2.33 8.50
CA GLY A 824 -27.38 1.22 9.32
C GLY A 824 -28.00 1.18 10.72
N PHE A 825 -28.93 2.09 11.04
CA PHE A 825 -29.61 2.19 12.33
C PHE A 825 -31.14 2.15 12.15
N THR A 826 -31.87 1.97 13.26
CA THR A 826 -33.33 2.19 13.31
C THR A 826 -33.61 3.51 13.98
N GLY A 827 -34.37 4.38 13.33
CA GLY A 827 -34.70 5.70 13.89
C GLY A 827 -35.04 6.73 12.83
N THR A 828 -34.69 7.97 13.15
CA THR A 828 -34.92 9.14 12.30
C THR A 828 -33.67 9.45 11.50
N LEU A 829 -33.78 9.43 10.17
CA LEU A 829 -32.75 9.91 9.25
C LEU A 829 -33.13 11.29 8.72
N THR A 830 -32.26 12.26 8.89
CA THR A 830 -32.41 13.62 8.35
C THR A 830 -31.23 13.94 7.44
N GLY A 831 -31.41 14.93 6.57
CA GLY A 831 -30.31 15.49 5.80
C GLY A 831 -30.37 17.01 5.78
N LEU A 832 -29.22 17.64 5.57
CA LEU A 832 -29.09 19.08 5.41
C LEU A 832 -28.29 19.38 4.14
N GLY A 833 -28.74 20.35 3.37
CA GLY A 833 -27.99 20.97 2.28
C GLY A 833 -27.25 22.21 2.78
N TRP A 834 -25.95 22.30 2.46
CA TRP A 834 -25.08 23.43 2.80
C TRP A 834 -24.47 24.01 1.52
N GLY A 835 -24.59 25.32 1.35
CA GLY A 835 -24.16 26.01 0.14
C GLY A 835 -25.35 26.39 -0.75
N LEU A 836 -25.15 26.83 -1.98
CA LEU A 836 -24.26 26.25 -2.99
C LEU A 836 -23.25 27.30 -3.48
N ALA A 837 -21.96 27.14 -3.16
CA ALA A 837 -20.93 28.11 -3.53
C ALA A 837 -20.82 28.26 -5.05
N ALA A 838 -20.87 29.50 -5.52
CA ALA A 838 -20.57 29.85 -6.90
C ALA A 838 -19.05 29.77 -7.13
N PRO A 839 -18.60 29.49 -8.37
CA PRO A 839 -17.17 29.47 -8.69
C PRO A 839 -16.59 30.88 -8.58
N ASP A 840 -15.58 31.08 -7.73
CA ASP A 840 -14.75 32.29 -7.76
C ASP A 840 -13.51 31.99 -8.61
N THR A 841 -13.51 32.52 -9.83
CA THR A 841 -12.47 32.20 -10.82
C THR A 841 -11.52 33.37 -10.96
N LYS A 842 -10.23 33.07 -10.88
CA LYS A 842 -9.12 33.93 -11.30
C LYS A 842 -8.70 33.51 -12.70
N PRO A 843 -9.27 34.13 -13.75
CA PRO A 843 -9.05 33.67 -15.10
C PRO A 843 -7.70 34.16 -15.64
N GLY A 844 -7.10 33.37 -16.53
CA GLY A 844 -5.95 33.80 -17.31
C GLY A 844 -4.66 33.99 -16.50
N GLU A 845 -4.54 33.33 -15.36
CA GLU A 845 -3.32 33.33 -14.55
C GLU A 845 -2.18 32.67 -15.34
N GLN A 846 -0.97 33.20 -15.16
CA GLN A 846 0.21 32.75 -15.88
C GLN A 846 1.23 32.12 -14.95
N ILE A 847 1.74 30.95 -15.34
CA ILE A 847 2.76 30.22 -14.60
C ILE A 847 3.81 29.64 -15.54
N THR A 848 5.06 29.81 -15.13
CA THR A 848 6.24 29.30 -15.83
C THR A 848 6.64 27.93 -15.25
N THR A 849 7.55 27.22 -15.92
CA THR A 849 7.92 25.88 -15.50
C THR A 849 8.82 25.93 -14.25
N ASP A 850 8.50 25.13 -13.23
CA ASP A 850 9.30 24.99 -12.01
C ASP A 850 10.23 23.77 -12.10
N PRO A 851 11.55 23.93 -12.33
CA PRO A 851 12.47 22.82 -12.59
C PRO A 851 12.70 21.89 -11.39
N ILE A 852 12.21 22.25 -10.20
CA ILE A 852 12.39 21.50 -8.95
C ILE A 852 11.13 20.69 -8.64
N GLY A 853 9.94 21.18 -8.99
CA GLY A 853 8.67 20.45 -8.83
C GLY A 853 8.35 20.09 -7.38
N ALA A 854 8.86 20.86 -6.42
CA ALA A 854 8.56 20.72 -5.01
C ALA A 854 7.97 22.06 -4.53
N PRO A 855 6.80 22.07 -3.88
CA PRO A 855 6.20 23.31 -3.40
C PRO A 855 7.02 23.87 -2.22
N ASP A 856 7.43 25.14 -2.31
CA ASP A 856 7.82 25.95 -1.16
C ASP A 856 6.69 26.96 -0.91
N PRO A 857 5.75 26.66 0.00
CA PRO A 857 4.59 27.50 0.25
C PRO A 857 4.94 28.90 0.81
N ASN A 858 6.19 29.15 1.20
CA ASN A 858 6.68 30.42 1.72
C ASN A 858 7.49 31.25 0.71
N ALA A 859 7.82 30.69 -0.45
CA ALA A 859 8.65 31.34 -1.47
C ALA A 859 7.97 31.38 -2.86
N PRO A 860 6.90 32.18 -3.03
CA PRO A 860 6.22 32.30 -4.32
C PRO A 860 7.14 32.82 -5.41
N SER A 861 6.95 32.34 -6.64
CA SER A 861 7.81 32.62 -7.79
C SER A 861 7.00 32.70 -9.10
N PRO A 862 7.60 33.06 -10.24
CA PRO A 862 6.93 32.94 -11.53
C PRO A 862 6.51 31.51 -11.89
N SER A 863 7.11 30.49 -11.27
CA SER A 863 6.82 29.07 -11.48
C SER A 863 5.97 28.45 -10.37
N MET A 864 5.65 29.23 -9.34
CA MET A 864 4.88 28.81 -8.18
C MET A 864 3.97 29.93 -7.68
N LYS A 865 2.67 29.74 -7.83
CA LYS A 865 1.65 30.74 -7.49
C LYS A 865 0.92 30.33 -6.23
N THR A 866 0.79 31.26 -5.30
CA THR A 866 0.06 31.03 -4.06
C THR A 866 -1.25 31.80 -4.03
N TYR A 867 -2.26 31.20 -3.43
CA TYR A 867 -3.56 31.82 -3.24
C TYR A 867 -4.03 31.56 -1.82
N ASP A 868 -4.03 32.63 -1.02
CA ASP A 868 -4.49 32.59 0.36
C ASP A 868 -6.01 32.64 0.42
N ILE A 869 -6.56 31.90 1.38
CA ILE A 869 -7.99 31.93 1.71
C ILE A 869 -8.18 31.73 3.21
N ASP A 870 -8.92 32.66 3.81
CA ASP A 870 -9.39 32.50 5.18
C ASP A 870 -10.64 31.64 5.19
N VAL A 871 -10.55 30.50 5.87
CA VAL A 871 -11.69 29.59 6.08
C VAL A 871 -12.36 29.98 7.40
N PRO A 872 -13.58 30.54 7.36
CA PRO A 872 -14.29 30.92 8.57
C PRO A 872 -14.74 29.69 9.36
N ALA A 873 -14.87 29.86 10.67
CA ALA A 873 -15.50 28.85 11.52
C ALA A 873 -16.91 28.54 11.01
N GLY A 874 -17.19 27.26 10.78
CA GLY A 874 -18.46 26.83 10.20
C GLY A 874 -18.41 26.47 8.72
N ALA A 875 -17.34 26.79 7.98
CA ALA A 875 -17.27 26.53 6.54
C ALA A 875 -17.41 25.04 6.19
N GLN A 876 -18.40 24.69 5.36
CA GLN A 876 -18.74 23.29 5.05
C GLN A 876 -17.95 22.69 3.91
N LEU A 877 -17.38 23.49 3.03
CA LEU A 877 -16.57 22.98 1.93
C LEU A 877 -15.55 24.02 1.50
N LEU A 878 -14.32 23.60 1.29
CA LEU A 878 -13.28 24.35 0.58
C LEU A 878 -12.83 23.51 -0.62
N SER A 879 -12.81 24.09 -1.81
CA SER A 879 -12.23 23.45 -2.98
C SER A 879 -11.43 24.46 -3.80
N GLY A 880 -10.33 23.98 -4.37
CA GLY A 880 -9.59 24.67 -5.41
C GLY A 880 -9.50 23.74 -6.62
N ARG A 881 -9.75 24.26 -7.82
CA ARG A 881 -9.56 23.53 -9.07
C ARG A 881 -8.86 24.39 -10.10
N ILE A 882 -8.02 23.74 -10.87
CA ILE A 882 -7.33 24.33 -12.01
C ILE A 882 -8.08 23.93 -13.27
N SER A 883 -8.23 24.86 -14.19
CA SER A 883 -8.73 24.60 -15.54
C SER A 883 -7.75 25.13 -16.56
N ASN A 884 -7.29 24.25 -17.43
CA ASN A 884 -6.34 24.62 -18.48
C ASN A 884 -6.99 25.52 -19.53
N THR A 885 -6.50 26.75 -19.69
CA THR A 885 -6.98 27.69 -20.71
C THR A 885 -6.04 27.86 -21.90
N ASP A 886 -5.01 27.02 -22.00
CA ASP A 886 -4.10 26.95 -23.15
C ASP A 886 -4.66 26.18 -24.35
N GLY A 887 -5.98 26.23 -24.55
CA GLY A 887 -6.64 25.48 -25.63
C GLY A 887 -6.64 23.96 -25.41
N GLY A 888 -6.51 23.53 -24.16
CA GLY A 888 -6.45 22.11 -23.78
C GLY A 888 -5.12 21.45 -24.17
N ASP A 889 -4.01 22.22 -24.11
CA ASP A 889 -2.67 21.67 -24.31
C ASP A 889 -2.42 20.57 -23.28
N PRO A 890 -2.33 19.29 -23.71
CA PRO A 890 -2.13 18.19 -22.79
C PRO A 890 -0.77 18.29 -22.06
N ASN A 891 0.18 19.07 -22.58
CA ASN A 891 1.53 19.17 -22.01
C ASN A 891 1.65 20.20 -20.87
N THR A 892 0.60 20.99 -20.61
CA THR A 892 0.56 21.79 -19.38
C THR A 892 0.26 20.83 -18.24
N ASP A 893 1.16 20.79 -17.26
CA ASP A 893 1.13 19.98 -16.05
C ASP A 893 1.29 20.95 -14.87
N LEU A 894 0.22 21.11 -14.10
CA LEU A 894 0.17 22.00 -12.96
C LEU A 894 -0.14 21.12 -11.77
N ASP A 895 0.56 21.28 -10.66
CA ASP A 895 0.23 20.58 -9.42
C ASP A 895 -0.47 21.55 -8.48
N LEU A 896 -1.47 21.06 -7.74
CA LEU A 896 -2.20 21.83 -6.74
C LEU A 896 -1.99 21.24 -5.36
N TYR A 897 -1.48 22.06 -4.45
CA TYR A 897 -1.32 21.73 -3.03
C TYR A 897 -2.19 22.66 -2.19
N LEU A 898 -2.69 22.15 -1.07
CA LEU A 898 -3.42 22.92 -0.08
C LEU A 898 -2.72 22.79 1.26
N PHE A 899 -2.30 23.90 1.84
CA PHE A 899 -1.70 23.97 3.17
C PHE A 899 -2.61 24.72 4.14
N ARG A 900 -2.48 24.43 5.43
CA ARG A 900 -3.10 25.17 6.52
C ARG A 900 -2.07 25.57 7.55
N ASP A 901 -2.01 26.85 7.89
CA ASP A 901 -1.19 27.36 8.98
C ASP A 901 -1.84 26.95 10.32
N ALA A 902 -1.51 25.75 10.78
CA ALA A 902 -2.15 25.12 11.93
C ALA A 902 -1.64 25.71 13.26
N ASN A 903 -0.40 26.21 13.27
CA ASN A 903 0.24 26.79 14.45
C ASN A 903 0.08 28.32 14.54
N SER A 904 -0.47 28.96 13.49
CA SER A 904 -0.67 30.40 13.36
C SER A 904 0.63 31.22 13.43
N ASP A 905 1.74 30.66 12.97
CA ASP A 905 3.06 31.32 12.93
C ASP A 905 3.31 32.11 11.64
N GLY A 906 2.42 31.99 10.66
CA GLY A 906 2.48 32.70 9.38
C GLY A 906 3.40 32.04 8.35
N SER A 907 4.00 30.90 8.67
CA SER A 907 4.75 30.05 7.76
C SER A 907 4.01 28.73 7.51
N PHE A 908 4.27 28.12 6.37
CA PHE A 908 3.71 26.82 6.03
C PHE A 908 4.85 25.81 5.87
N THR A 909 4.75 24.69 6.58
CA THR A 909 5.73 23.61 6.56
C THR A 909 5.17 22.38 5.84
N PRO A 910 6.01 21.42 5.43
CA PRO A 910 5.52 20.17 4.83
C PRO A 910 4.53 19.40 5.71
N ASP A 911 4.64 19.51 7.04
CA ASP A 911 3.74 18.88 8.02
C ASP A 911 2.36 19.56 8.08
N GLU A 912 2.20 20.71 7.44
CA GLU A 912 0.97 21.51 7.36
C GLU A 912 0.23 21.33 6.02
N LEU A 913 0.66 20.35 5.21
CA LEU A 913 -0.04 19.95 3.98
C LEU A 913 -1.36 19.27 4.34
N VAL A 914 -2.45 19.78 3.78
CA VAL A 914 -3.81 19.27 3.98
C VAL A 914 -4.21 18.32 2.87
N ASP A 915 -4.05 18.73 1.60
CA ASP A 915 -4.44 17.94 0.43
C ASP A 915 -3.55 18.26 -0.78
N VAL A 916 -3.47 17.32 -1.72
CA VAL A 916 -2.68 17.46 -2.94
C VAL A 916 -3.35 16.75 -4.11
N SER A 917 -3.37 17.44 -5.25
CA SER A 917 -3.73 16.90 -6.55
C SER A 917 -2.57 17.24 -7.50
N ALA A 918 -1.80 16.22 -7.85
CA ALA A 918 -0.55 16.33 -8.62
C ALA A 918 -0.52 15.23 -9.69
N SER A 919 -1.53 15.23 -10.55
CA SER A 919 -1.62 14.32 -11.66
C SER A 919 -0.69 14.77 -12.79
N ALA A 920 -0.92 14.25 -13.99
CA ALA A 920 -0.06 14.49 -15.14
C ALA A 920 -0.56 15.60 -16.07
N ILE A 921 -1.65 16.27 -15.68
CA ILE A 921 -2.40 17.21 -16.50
C ILE A 921 -2.60 18.50 -15.72
N ALA A 922 -2.81 19.61 -16.42
CA ALA A 922 -3.07 20.89 -15.80
C ALA A 922 -4.36 20.95 -14.96
N ASP A 923 -5.33 20.08 -15.21
CA ASP A 923 -6.62 20.11 -14.52
C ASP A 923 -6.53 19.34 -13.20
N GLU A 924 -6.12 20.05 -12.14
CA GLU A 924 -6.06 19.51 -10.77
C GLU A 924 -7.22 19.98 -9.91
N GLY A 925 -7.51 19.25 -8.84
CA GLY A 925 -8.54 19.66 -7.90
C GLY A 925 -8.43 19.00 -6.54
N VAL A 926 -8.42 19.81 -5.50
CA VAL A 926 -8.51 19.40 -4.09
C VAL A 926 -9.87 19.82 -3.54
N THR A 927 -10.49 19.02 -2.67
CA THR A 927 -11.79 19.33 -2.08
C THR A 927 -11.88 18.83 -0.66
N GLU A 928 -11.80 19.78 0.28
CA GLU A 928 -11.96 19.54 1.71
C GLU A 928 -13.40 19.74 2.14
N ALA A 929 -14.02 18.68 2.64
CA ALA A 929 -15.33 18.74 3.27
C ALA A 929 -15.17 19.03 4.77
N LEU A 930 -15.97 19.96 5.29
CA LEU A 930 -15.94 20.41 6.69
C LEU A 930 -14.54 20.87 7.16
N PRO A 931 -13.84 21.74 6.40
CA PRO A 931 -12.51 22.19 6.78
C PRO A 931 -12.49 22.88 8.14
N GLU A 932 -11.38 22.73 8.87
CA GLU A 932 -11.14 23.50 10.09
C GLU A 932 -11.05 25.00 9.76
N ALA A 933 -11.47 25.85 10.70
CA ALA A 933 -11.25 27.28 10.57
C ALA A 933 -9.75 27.59 10.57
N GLY A 934 -9.33 28.59 9.81
CA GLY A 934 -7.94 29.04 9.79
C GLY A 934 -7.53 29.65 8.46
N HIS A 935 -6.24 29.95 8.38
CA HIS A 935 -5.62 30.51 7.19
C HIS A 935 -5.06 29.38 6.32
N TYR A 936 -5.55 29.27 5.09
CA TYR A 936 -5.13 28.26 4.13
C TYR A 936 -4.42 28.91 2.96
N ARG A 937 -3.54 28.14 2.34
CA ARG A 937 -2.84 28.54 1.11
C ARG A 937 -2.92 27.43 0.10
N PHE A 938 -3.51 27.74 -1.05
CA PHE A 938 -3.29 26.94 -2.25
C PHE A 938 -1.93 27.30 -2.84
N VAL A 939 -1.17 26.28 -3.22
CA VAL A 939 0.09 26.44 -3.95
C VAL A 939 -0.06 25.70 -5.27
N ILE A 940 0.03 26.45 -6.36
CA ILE A 940 0.05 25.90 -7.71
C ILE A 940 1.49 25.91 -8.19
N VAL A 941 1.99 24.73 -8.55
CA VAL A 941 3.34 24.58 -9.10
C VAL A 941 3.22 24.30 -10.58
N GLY A 942 3.91 25.09 -11.40
CA GLY A 942 3.96 24.87 -12.85
C GLY A 942 4.90 23.73 -13.18
N PHE A 943 4.51 22.48 -12.94
CA PHE A 943 5.40 21.34 -13.12
C PHE A 943 5.90 21.21 -14.56
N THR A 944 5.04 21.42 -15.56
CA THR A 944 5.47 21.66 -16.93
C THR A 944 4.54 22.64 -17.60
N THR A 945 5.09 23.68 -18.22
CA THR A 945 4.30 24.73 -18.82
C THR A 945 4.88 25.13 -20.17
N ARG A 946 4.07 25.74 -21.04
CA ARG A 946 4.57 26.35 -22.28
C ARG A 946 5.34 27.66 -22.06
N SER A 947 5.60 28.01 -20.79
CA SER A 947 6.42 29.14 -20.34
C SER A 947 6.09 30.49 -21.03
N PRO A 948 5.00 31.18 -20.65
CA PRO A 948 4.05 30.79 -19.60
C PRO A 948 2.85 29.98 -20.14
N SER A 949 2.41 29.00 -19.35
CA SER A 949 1.07 28.43 -19.48
C SER A 949 0.04 29.34 -18.84
N THR A 950 -1.15 29.34 -19.41
CA THR A 950 -2.32 30.08 -18.94
C THR A 950 -3.34 29.09 -18.37
N TYR A 951 -3.80 29.37 -17.16
CA TYR A 951 -4.81 28.58 -16.48
C TYR A 951 -5.82 29.49 -15.79
N ASP A 952 -7.00 28.95 -15.57
CA ASP A 952 -7.97 29.53 -14.66
C ASP A 952 -7.84 28.79 -13.33
N PHE A 953 -7.74 29.52 -12.22
CA PHE A 953 -7.85 28.92 -10.89
C PHE A 953 -9.19 29.30 -10.30
N THR A 954 -9.99 28.29 -9.99
CA THR A 954 -11.32 28.48 -9.42
C THR A 954 -11.35 27.93 -8.01
N THR A 955 -11.86 28.73 -7.07
CA THR A 955 -12.13 28.29 -5.70
C THR A 955 -13.62 28.26 -5.42
N TRP A 956 -13.99 27.41 -4.48
CA TRP A 956 -15.32 27.35 -3.88
C TRP A 956 -15.17 27.28 -2.38
N LEU A 957 -15.78 28.23 -1.68
CA LEU A 957 -15.90 28.21 -0.23
C LEU A 957 -17.38 28.25 0.13
N ALA A 958 -17.92 27.11 0.56
CA ALA A 958 -19.27 27.05 1.10
C ALA A 958 -19.20 27.37 2.60
N ASN A 959 -19.78 28.50 3.00
CA ASN A 959 -19.96 28.89 4.39
C ASN A 959 -21.40 29.36 4.60
N ASP A 960 -22.29 28.38 4.73
CA ASP A 960 -23.71 28.59 4.89
C ASP A 960 -24.10 28.45 6.36
N ALA A 961 -24.56 29.55 6.96
CA ALA A 961 -25.01 29.54 8.36
C ALA A 961 -26.46 29.04 8.52
N SER A 962 -27.20 28.90 7.41
CA SER A 962 -28.63 28.53 7.40
C SER A 962 -28.84 27.34 6.44
N PRO A 963 -28.56 26.10 6.88
CA PRO A 963 -28.73 24.92 6.03
C PRO A 963 -30.18 24.79 5.54
N ASP A 964 -30.34 24.18 4.38
CA ASP A 964 -31.62 24.05 3.68
C ASP A 964 -32.33 25.40 3.40
N ASP A 965 -31.58 26.49 3.26
CA ASP A 965 -32.14 27.81 2.90
C ASP A 965 -31.92 28.17 1.41
N PRO A 966 -32.86 27.79 0.52
CA PRO A 966 -32.81 28.18 -0.88
C PRO A 966 -33.15 29.66 -1.14
N SER A 967 -33.57 30.43 -0.11
CA SER A 967 -34.20 31.74 -0.28
C SER A 967 -33.23 32.90 -0.56
N GLY A 968 -31.93 32.69 -0.32
CA GLY A 968 -30.86 33.65 -0.59
C GLY A 968 -30.20 33.55 -1.96
N GLY A 969 -30.19 32.35 -2.58
CA GLY A 969 -29.67 32.03 -3.92
C GLY A 969 -28.18 32.35 -4.19
N PRO A 970 -27.39 31.42 -4.79
CA PRO A 970 -27.63 30.00 -5.06
C PRO A 970 -27.65 29.14 -3.78
N GLY A 971 -28.62 28.23 -3.67
CA GLY A 971 -28.83 27.40 -2.48
C GLY A 971 -29.20 25.94 -2.79
N ILE A 972 -28.91 25.05 -1.85
CA ILE A 972 -29.40 23.66 -1.87
C ILE A 972 -30.18 23.32 -0.60
N ALA A 973 -31.12 22.40 -0.74
CA ALA A 973 -31.82 21.80 0.39
C ALA A 973 -31.95 20.29 0.20
N VAL A 974 -31.73 19.52 1.26
CA VAL A 974 -32.19 18.13 1.33
C VAL A 974 -33.63 18.15 1.81
N THR A 975 -34.50 17.43 1.10
CA THR A 975 -35.94 17.46 1.33
C THR A 975 -36.53 16.06 1.25
N GLY A 976 -37.70 15.88 1.86
CA GLY A 976 -38.40 14.60 1.96
C GLY A 976 -38.12 13.86 3.27
N ASP A 977 -37.23 14.41 4.09
CA ASP A 977 -36.92 14.00 5.46
C ASP A 977 -37.74 14.82 6.48
N PRO A 978 -37.81 14.40 7.76
CA PRO A 978 -37.21 13.20 8.35
C PRO A 978 -37.77 11.90 7.78
N PHE A 979 -36.90 10.91 7.53
CA PHE A 979 -37.29 9.55 7.19
C PHE A 979 -37.29 8.66 8.44
N THR A 980 -38.34 7.86 8.63
CA THR A 980 -38.28 6.73 9.57
C THR A 980 -37.66 5.54 8.86
N VAL A 981 -36.51 5.10 9.34
CA VAL A 981 -35.71 4.03 8.74
C VAL A 981 -35.48 2.87 9.70
N GLY A 982 -35.37 1.66 9.17
CA GLY A 982 -34.81 0.50 9.85
C GLY A 982 -33.40 0.16 9.34
N ILE A 983 -32.69 -0.70 10.07
CA ILE A 983 -31.34 -1.14 9.71
C ILE A 983 -31.34 -1.77 8.30
N GLY A 984 -30.47 -1.26 7.43
CA GLY A 984 -30.30 -1.69 6.04
C GLY A 984 -31.29 -1.09 5.05
N GLN A 985 -32.25 -0.28 5.51
CA GLN A 985 -33.23 0.37 4.65
C GLN A 985 -32.57 1.45 3.80
N SER A 986 -32.87 1.44 2.49
CA SER A 986 -32.51 2.52 1.58
C SER A 986 -33.66 3.50 1.42
N VAL A 987 -33.34 4.79 1.42
CA VAL A 987 -34.24 5.90 1.11
C VAL A 987 -33.62 6.75 0.01
N ASP A 988 -34.49 7.34 -0.81
CA ASP A 988 -34.09 8.26 -1.88
C ASP A 988 -34.34 9.70 -1.40
N ALA A 989 -33.31 10.33 -0.81
CA ALA A 989 -33.39 11.72 -0.37
C ALA A 989 -33.43 12.66 -1.59
N THR A 990 -34.18 13.76 -1.51
CA THR A 990 -34.31 14.71 -2.62
C THR A 990 -33.42 15.92 -2.36
N LEU A 991 -32.36 16.05 -3.14
CA LEU A 991 -31.56 17.28 -3.22
C LEU A 991 -32.28 18.26 -4.13
N SER A 992 -32.78 19.36 -3.58
CA SER A 992 -33.35 20.47 -4.34
C SER A 992 -32.32 21.60 -4.44
N TYR A 993 -32.32 22.32 -5.56
CA TYR A 993 -31.46 23.48 -5.77
C TYR A 993 -32.26 24.64 -6.37
N SER A 994 -31.85 25.87 -6.10
CA SER A 994 -32.43 27.09 -6.67
C SER A 994 -31.42 28.24 -6.71
N GLY A 995 -31.75 29.30 -7.45
CA GLY A 995 -30.89 30.50 -7.57
C GLY A 995 -29.60 30.26 -8.36
N VAL A 996 -29.53 29.18 -9.14
CA VAL A 996 -28.36 28.85 -9.98
C VAL A 996 -28.58 29.44 -11.37
N ASP A 997 -28.40 30.75 -11.51
CA ASP A 997 -28.76 31.48 -12.73
C ASP A 997 -27.65 31.58 -13.79
N HIS A 998 -26.40 31.40 -13.40
CA HIS A 998 -25.25 31.57 -14.29
C HIS A 998 -24.58 30.23 -14.62
N LYS A 999 -24.05 30.11 -15.83
CA LYS A 999 -23.27 28.96 -16.28
C LYS A 999 -22.03 28.80 -15.38
N GLY A 1000 -21.79 27.59 -14.88
CA GLY A 1000 -20.65 27.29 -14.03
C GLY A 1000 -20.81 25.97 -13.29
N LEU A 1001 -19.72 25.53 -12.66
CA LEU A 1001 -19.76 24.48 -11.64
C LEU A 1001 -19.98 25.15 -10.28
N TYR A 1002 -20.98 24.69 -9.56
CA TYR A 1002 -21.27 25.12 -8.20
C TYR A 1002 -21.06 23.94 -7.26
N LEU A 1003 -20.49 24.20 -6.08
CA LEU A 1003 -20.19 23.18 -5.09
C LEU A 1003 -20.97 23.41 -3.80
N GLY A 1004 -21.46 22.33 -3.21
CA GLY A 1004 -22.09 22.34 -1.89
C GLY A 1004 -21.83 21.04 -1.17
N LEU A 1005 -22.42 20.91 0.02
CA LEU A 1005 -22.33 19.69 0.82
C LEU A 1005 -23.74 19.26 1.23
N ALA A 1006 -24.09 18.01 0.99
CA ALA A 1006 -25.24 17.39 1.63
C ALA A 1006 -24.74 16.55 2.81
N THR A 1007 -25.27 16.74 4.01
CA THR A 1007 -24.93 15.95 5.19
C THR A 1007 -26.12 15.12 5.62
N PHE A 1008 -25.86 13.97 6.23
CA PHE A 1008 -26.89 13.05 6.71
C PHE A 1008 -26.64 12.68 8.16
N HIS A 1009 -27.73 12.58 8.91
CA HIS A 1009 -27.70 12.47 10.37
C HIS A 1009 -28.68 11.39 10.85
N ASP A 1010 -28.36 10.78 11.99
CA ASP A 1010 -29.19 9.82 12.70
C ASP A 1010 -30.03 10.46 13.83
N SER A 1011 -30.31 11.77 13.69
CA SER A 1011 -30.94 12.62 14.69
C SER A 1011 -32.12 13.40 14.10
N SER A 1012 -33.13 13.70 14.93
CA SER A 1012 -34.19 14.64 14.59
C SER A 1012 -33.76 16.11 14.67
N SER A 1013 -32.60 16.37 15.25
CA SER A 1013 -31.98 17.69 15.36
C SER A 1013 -30.63 17.64 14.64
N PRO A 1014 -30.62 17.66 13.29
CA PRO A 1014 -29.39 17.61 12.52
C PRO A 1014 -28.56 18.88 12.74
N GLY A 1015 -27.25 18.72 12.79
CA GLY A 1015 -26.29 19.81 12.96
C GLY A 1015 -24.87 19.32 12.66
N ARG A 1016 -23.91 20.24 12.65
CA ARG A 1016 -22.52 19.90 12.32
C ARG A 1016 -21.91 18.83 13.23
N ASP A 1017 -22.24 18.85 14.51
CA ASP A 1017 -21.61 18.00 15.52
C ASP A 1017 -22.10 16.54 15.49
N ASN A 1018 -23.11 16.23 14.65
CA ASN A 1018 -23.70 14.89 14.54
C ASN A 1018 -23.83 14.39 13.09
N ILE A 1019 -22.98 14.86 12.18
CA ILE A 1019 -22.88 14.35 10.81
C ILE A 1019 -22.41 12.89 10.84
N LYS A 1020 -23.13 12.01 10.13
CA LYS A 1020 -22.80 10.58 10.00
C LYS A 1020 -22.31 10.19 8.61
N ALA A 1021 -22.73 10.95 7.59
CA ALA A 1021 -22.22 10.85 6.23
C ALA A 1021 -22.36 12.20 5.55
N SER A 1022 -21.54 12.43 4.54
CA SER A 1022 -21.63 13.61 3.69
C SER A 1022 -21.45 13.24 2.22
N SER A 1023 -21.99 14.09 1.35
CA SER A 1023 -21.89 13.98 -0.09
C SER A 1023 -21.52 15.36 -0.65
N ILE A 1024 -20.40 15.45 -1.36
CA ILE A 1024 -20.07 16.66 -2.13
C ILE A 1024 -21.09 16.80 -3.26
N VAL A 1025 -21.75 17.95 -3.35
CA VAL A 1025 -22.71 18.26 -4.41
C VAL A 1025 -21.98 19.01 -5.52
N GLU A 1026 -21.80 18.36 -6.67
CA GLU A 1026 -21.27 19.00 -7.88
C GLU A 1026 -22.42 19.35 -8.83
N LEU A 1027 -22.82 20.62 -8.87
CA LEU A 1027 -23.88 21.08 -9.75
C LEU A 1027 -23.31 21.86 -10.93
N THR A 1028 -23.35 21.28 -12.12
CA THR A 1028 -22.94 21.93 -13.37
C THR A 1028 -24.13 22.58 -14.06
N LYS A 1029 -24.18 23.92 -14.06
CA LYS A 1029 -25.13 24.71 -14.84
C LYS A 1029 -24.61 24.91 -16.25
N THR A 1030 -25.42 24.50 -17.24
CA THR A 1030 -24.96 24.37 -18.64
C THR A 1030 -25.09 25.63 -19.49
N ALA A 1031 -25.95 26.58 -19.10
CA ALA A 1031 -26.16 27.87 -19.76
C ALA A 1031 -26.82 28.87 -18.80
N ASP A 1032 -26.62 30.17 -19.01
CA ASP A 1032 -27.27 31.21 -18.21
C ASP A 1032 -28.81 31.18 -18.36
N THR A 1033 -29.52 31.47 -17.28
CA THR A 1033 -30.98 31.64 -17.29
C THR A 1033 -31.32 32.97 -17.97
N THR A 1034 -31.95 32.94 -19.15
CA THR A 1034 -32.39 34.17 -19.84
C THR A 1034 -33.63 34.77 -19.17
N ALA A 1035 -33.59 36.06 -18.83
CA ALA A 1035 -34.78 36.79 -18.35
C ALA A 1035 -35.91 36.78 -19.40
N PRO A 1036 -37.19 36.63 -19.00
CA PRO A 1036 -38.29 36.76 -19.94
C PRO A 1036 -38.38 38.21 -20.44
N ALA A 1037 -38.56 38.37 -21.76
CA ALA A 1037 -38.73 39.68 -22.38
C ALA A 1037 -39.93 40.45 -21.78
N SER A 1038 -39.69 41.74 -21.50
CA SER A 1038 -40.63 42.71 -20.91
C SER A 1038 -42.04 42.68 -21.50
N ALA A 1039 -43.04 42.64 -20.63
CA ALA A 1039 -44.46 42.77 -20.98
C ALA A 1039 -44.84 44.20 -21.46
N PRO A 1040 -45.85 44.38 -22.33
CA PRO A 1040 -46.36 45.69 -22.73
C PRO A 1040 -47.25 46.35 -21.65
N PRO A 1041 -47.49 47.67 -21.70
CA PRO A 1041 -48.06 48.44 -20.59
C PRO A 1041 -49.58 48.27 -20.39
N ALA A 1042 -49.98 48.59 -19.17
CA ALA A 1042 -51.22 48.25 -18.48
C ALA A 1042 -52.54 48.73 -19.13
N ALA A 1043 -53.58 47.89 -19.01
CA ALA A 1043 -54.99 48.28 -19.09
C ALA A 1043 -55.67 48.08 -17.72
N GLN A 1044 -56.52 49.05 -17.38
CA GLN A 1044 -57.20 49.28 -16.10
C GLN A 1044 -58.22 48.20 -15.68
N PRO A 1045 -58.68 48.20 -14.40
CA PRO A 1045 -59.26 47.04 -13.73
C PRO A 1045 -60.78 46.92 -13.94
N SER A 1046 -61.25 45.71 -14.24
CA SER A 1046 -62.67 45.36 -14.11
C SER A 1046 -62.84 44.14 -13.21
N SER A 1047 -63.60 44.34 -12.14
CA SER A 1047 -64.10 43.38 -11.17
C SER A 1047 -64.86 42.20 -11.80
N ARG A 1048 -64.56 40.96 -11.36
CA ARG A 1048 -65.48 39.85 -10.97
C ARG A 1048 -64.75 38.48 -11.09
N PRO A 1049 -64.95 37.52 -10.15
CA PRO A 1049 -64.07 36.36 -10.02
C PRO A 1049 -64.52 35.16 -10.89
N PRO A 1050 -63.58 34.29 -11.31
CA PRO A 1050 -63.89 32.90 -11.62
C PRO A 1050 -63.10 31.96 -10.67
N ALA A 1051 -63.78 31.10 -9.91
CA ALA A 1051 -64.20 29.77 -10.35
C ALA A 1051 -63.01 28.87 -10.74
N GLY A 1052 -62.77 27.87 -9.89
CA GLY A 1052 -61.61 27.00 -9.97
C GLY A 1052 -61.48 26.20 -11.26
N ALA A 1053 -60.25 25.83 -11.58
CA ALA A 1053 -59.94 24.79 -12.55
C ALA A 1053 -58.65 24.07 -12.14
N HIS A 1054 -58.83 22.86 -11.60
CA HIS A 1054 -57.78 21.83 -11.59
C HIS A 1054 -57.35 21.53 -13.03
N SER A 1055 -56.06 21.67 -13.34
CA SER A 1055 -55.47 21.06 -14.52
C SER A 1055 -54.01 20.68 -14.26
N ALA A 1056 -53.82 19.44 -13.82
CA ALA A 1056 -52.53 18.76 -13.84
C ALA A 1056 -52.07 18.57 -15.29
N ALA A 1057 -50.93 19.17 -15.65
CA ALA A 1057 -50.28 18.96 -16.93
C ALA A 1057 -49.87 17.48 -17.07
N ARG A 1058 -50.61 16.71 -17.88
CA ARG A 1058 -50.28 15.31 -18.19
C ARG A 1058 -48.98 15.24 -19.00
N LYS A 1059 -47.86 14.82 -18.38
CA LYS A 1059 -46.62 14.46 -19.10
C LYS A 1059 -46.91 13.44 -20.22
N ARG A 1060 -46.53 13.78 -21.46
CA ARG A 1060 -46.65 12.91 -22.65
C ARG A 1060 -45.77 11.66 -22.52
N LEU A 1061 -46.21 10.54 -23.09
CA LEU A 1061 -45.41 9.30 -23.17
C LEU A 1061 -44.21 9.53 -24.10
N ALA A 1062 -43.00 9.37 -23.59
CA ALA A 1062 -41.77 9.43 -24.38
C ALA A 1062 -40.95 8.13 -24.23
N LEU A 1063 -40.21 7.81 -25.29
CA LEU A 1063 -39.30 6.66 -25.35
C LEU A 1063 -37.92 7.13 -25.84
N SER A 1064 -36.91 7.02 -24.98
CA SER A 1064 -35.52 7.45 -25.23
C SER A 1064 -34.51 6.38 -24.81
N GLY A 1065 -33.22 6.59 -25.08
CA GLY A 1065 -32.14 5.71 -24.61
C GLY A 1065 -32.11 4.29 -25.22
N LEU A 1066 -32.66 4.09 -26.42
CA LEU A 1066 -32.71 2.76 -27.04
C LEU A 1066 -31.30 2.26 -27.42
N ARG A 1067 -30.77 1.28 -26.67
CA ARG A 1067 -29.52 0.56 -26.98
C ARG A 1067 -29.79 -0.96 -27.07
N ALA A 1068 -29.07 -1.64 -27.97
CA ALA A 1068 -29.23 -3.08 -28.20
C ALA A 1068 -27.91 -3.85 -28.06
N ARG A 1069 -27.92 -4.97 -27.35
CA ARG A 1069 -26.81 -5.92 -27.26
C ARG A 1069 -27.32 -7.34 -27.50
N LEU A 1070 -26.61 -8.12 -28.32
CA LEU A 1070 -26.93 -9.53 -28.58
C LEU A 1070 -25.82 -10.41 -28.01
N ARG A 1071 -26.13 -11.31 -27.07
CA ARG A 1071 -25.18 -12.29 -26.50
C ARG A 1071 -25.88 -13.63 -26.34
N ARG A 1072 -25.26 -14.73 -26.80
CA ARG A 1072 -25.76 -16.11 -26.66
C ARG A 1072 -27.25 -16.29 -27.02
N GLY A 1073 -27.71 -15.68 -28.12
CA GLY A 1073 -29.10 -15.79 -28.59
C GLY A 1073 -30.14 -14.97 -27.82
N ILE A 1074 -29.72 -14.08 -26.92
CA ILE A 1074 -30.58 -13.13 -26.19
C ILE A 1074 -30.26 -11.70 -26.64
N LEU A 1075 -31.29 -11.01 -27.15
CA LEU A 1075 -31.25 -9.60 -27.47
C LEU A 1075 -31.72 -8.80 -26.24
N SER A 1076 -30.80 -8.03 -25.66
CA SER A 1076 -31.06 -7.10 -24.56
C SER A 1076 -31.30 -5.70 -25.12
N LEU A 1077 -32.46 -5.12 -24.86
CA LEU A 1077 -32.83 -3.77 -25.27
C LEU A 1077 -32.99 -2.87 -24.06
N ARG A 1078 -32.09 -1.91 -23.85
CA ARG A 1078 -32.23 -0.87 -22.82
C ARG A 1078 -33.11 0.24 -23.40
N VAL A 1079 -34.19 0.60 -22.70
CA VAL A 1079 -35.15 1.65 -23.08
C VAL A 1079 -35.49 2.52 -21.87
N SER A 1080 -35.72 3.81 -22.07
CA SER A 1080 -36.22 4.70 -21.02
C SER A 1080 -37.64 5.16 -21.35
N LEU A 1081 -38.55 5.00 -20.39
CA LEU A 1081 -39.98 5.33 -20.54
C LEU A 1081 -40.38 6.39 -19.52
N THR A 1082 -41.09 7.43 -19.93
CA THR A 1082 -41.59 8.44 -18.98
C THR A 1082 -42.78 7.97 -18.14
N ARG A 1083 -43.46 6.89 -18.57
CA ARG A 1083 -44.65 6.33 -17.92
C ARG A 1083 -44.74 4.82 -18.14
N LYS A 1084 -45.46 4.11 -17.26
CA LYS A 1084 -45.77 2.68 -17.41
C LYS A 1084 -46.54 2.43 -18.71
N ALA A 1085 -45.98 1.65 -19.64
CA ALA A 1085 -46.51 1.48 -20.99
C ALA A 1085 -46.48 0.02 -21.47
N THR A 1086 -47.25 -0.27 -22.53
CA THR A 1086 -47.09 -1.51 -23.28
C THR A 1086 -46.03 -1.30 -24.34
N VAL A 1087 -44.94 -2.07 -24.29
CA VAL A 1087 -43.81 -1.99 -25.23
C VAL A 1087 -43.89 -3.12 -26.24
N THR A 1088 -43.87 -2.76 -27.53
CA THR A 1088 -43.82 -3.69 -28.66
C THR A 1088 -42.49 -3.53 -29.38
N VAL A 1089 -41.72 -4.60 -29.46
CA VAL A 1089 -40.45 -4.69 -30.18
C VAL A 1089 -40.68 -5.47 -31.47
N ARG A 1090 -40.33 -4.89 -32.61
CA ARG A 1090 -40.41 -5.52 -33.92
C ARG A 1090 -39.03 -5.54 -34.57
N ILE A 1091 -38.54 -6.72 -34.92
CA ILE A 1091 -37.25 -6.94 -35.57
C ILE A 1091 -37.51 -7.29 -37.03
N ARG A 1092 -36.88 -6.56 -37.95
CA ARG A 1092 -37.03 -6.73 -39.41
C ARG A 1092 -35.69 -6.95 -40.11
N ARG A 1093 -35.72 -7.77 -41.15
CA ARG A 1093 -34.66 -7.87 -42.17
C ARG A 1093 -35.22 -7.34 -43.48
N GLY A 1094 -34.82 -6.14 -43.88
CA GLY A 1094 -35.50 -5.42 -44.97
C GLY A 1094 -36.98 -5.17 -44.65
N THR A 1095 -37.88 -5.60 -45.55
CA THR A 1095 -39.34 -5.52 -45.37
C THR A 1095 -39.92 -6.66 -44.53
N HIS A 1096 -39.18 -7.75 -44.34
CA HIS A 1096 -39.68 -8.96 -43.68
C HIS A 1096 -39.55 -8.87 -42.16
N THR A 1097 -40.62 -9.18 -41.43
CA THR A 1097 -40.63 -9.18 -39.95
C THR A 1097 -40.15 -10.53 -39.43
N VAL A 1098 -39.04 -10.53 -38.69
CA VAL A 1098 -38.37 -11.71 -38.15
C VAL A 1098 -38.95 -12.10 -36.80
N LEU A 1099 -39.27 -11.10 -35.97
CA LEU A 1099 -39.84 -11.32 -34.64
C LEU A 1099 -40.63 -10.08 -34.20
N THR A 1100 -41.79 -10.28 -33.58
CA THR A 1100 -42.49 -9.23 -32.83
C THR A 1100 -42.73 -9.72 -31.41
N VAL A 1101 -42.32 -8.94 -30.41
CA VAL A 1101 -42.49 -9.24 -28.98
C VAL A 1101 -43.22 -8.08 -28.32
N ARG A 1102 -44.25 -8.40 -27.53
CA ARG A 1102 -45.04 -7.40 -26.80
C ARG A 1102 -44.96 -7.67 -25.31
N ARG A 1103 -44.55 -6.67 -24.52
CA ARG A 1103 -44.53 -6.69 -23.06
C ARG A 1103 -45.53 -5.66 -22.54
N ARG A 1104 -46.56 -6.12 -21.83
CA ARG A 1104 -47.55 -5.25 -21.20
C ARG A 1104 -46.98 -4.71 -19.88
N SER A 1105 -47.44 -3.54 -19.46
CA SER A 1105 -47.18 -3.01 -18.12
C SER A 1105 -45.70 -2.77 -17.77
N VAL A 1106 -44.85 -2.43 -18.74
CA VAL A 1106 -43.44 -2.08 -18.48
C VAL A 1106 -43.40 -0.77 -17.68
N PRO A 1107 -42.82 -0.72 -16.46
CA PRO A 1107 -42.80 0.49 -15.62
C PRO A 1107 -42.05 1.67 -16.26
N ALA A 1108 -42.29 2.88 -15.74
CA ALA A 1108 -41.50 4.06 -16.09
C ALA A 1108 -40.02 3.92 -15.63
N GLY A 1109 -39.13 4.73 -16.20
CA GLY A 1109 -37.69 4.68 -15.96
C GLY A 1109 -36.92 3.85 -16.98
N VAL A 1110 -35.62 3.65 -16.71
CA VAL A 1110 -34.73 2.87 -17.57
C VAL A 1110 -34.96 1.38 -17.32
N ARG A 1111 -35.26 0.63 -18.38
CA ARG A 1111 -35.59 -0.80 -18.33
C ARG A 1111 -34.82 -1.56 -19.39
N THR A 1112 -34.34 -2.75 -19.03
CA THR A 1112 -33.71 -3.67 -19.98
C THR A 1112 -34.70 -4.79 -20.30
N LEU A 1113 -35.05 -4.92 -21.57
CA LEU A 1113 -35.93 -5.97 -22.08
C LEU A 1113 -35.06 -7.08 -22.66
N HIS A 1114 -35.10 -8.27 -22.04
CA HIS A 1114 -34.46 -9.46 -22.57
C HIS A 1114 -35.41 -10.22 -23.49
N ILE A 1115 -35.00 -10.39 -24.75
CA ILE A 1115 -35.76 -11.07 -25.79
C ILE A 1115 -34.93 -12.25 -26.29
N ARG A 1116 -35.42 -13.47 -26.05
CA ARG A 1116 -34.80 -14.68 -26.61
C ARG A 1116 -35.08 -14.70 -28.11
N VAL A 1117 -34.02 -14.52 -28.90
CA VAL A 1117 -34.08 -14.54 -30.38
C VAL A 1117 -33.54 -15.85 -30.95
N GLY A 1118 -32.78 -16.63 -30.17
CA GLY A 1118 -32.22 -17.92 -30.59
C GLY A 1118 -31.39 -17.80 -31.89
N HIS A 1119 -31.51 -18.79 -32.78
CA HIS A 1119 -30.85 -18.80 -34.10
C HIS A 1119 -31.57 -17.95 -35.18
N ARG A 1120 -32.59 -17.15 -34.81
CA ARG A 1120 -33.39 -16.37 -35.79
C ARG A 1120 -32.64 -15.18 -36.39
N LEU A 1121 -31.53 -14.75 -35.77
CA LEU A 1121 -30.65 -13.70 -36.28
C LEU A 1121 -29.35 -14.31 -36.82
N ARG A 1122 -29.00 -14.01 -38.08
CA ARG A 1122 -27.83 -14.57 -38.78
C ARG A 1122 -26.62 -13.64 -38.65
N ARG A 1123 -25.44 -14.22 -38.41
CA ARG A 1123 -24.15 -13.51 -38.38
C ARG A 1123 -23.90 -12.75 -39.69
N GLY A 1124 -23.32 -11.56 -39.59
CA GLY A 1124 -23.07 -10.66 -40.73
C GLY A 1124 -24.28 -9.89 -41.25
N THR A 1125 -25.51 -10.22 -40.81
CA THR A 1125 -26.74 -9.59 -41.31
C THR A 1125 -27.16 -8.40 -40.43
N ALA A 1126 -27.62 -7.31 -41.05
CA ALA A 1126 -28.18 -6.14 -40.37
C ALA A 1126 -29.71 -6.28 -40.18
N TYR A 1127 -30.19 -6.00 -38.97
CA TYR A 1127 -31.60 -6.03 -38.61
C TYR A 1127 -32.05 -4.66 -38.10
N ARG A 1128 -33.24 -4.23 -38.52
CA ARG A 1128 -33.90 -3.02 -38.02
C ARG A 1128 -34.79 -3.39 -36.84
N ILE A 1129 -34.50 -2.84 -35.66
CA ILE A 1129 -35.25 -3.09 -34.42
C ILE A 1129 -36.06 -1.84 -34.11
N THR A 1130 -37.38 -1.94 -34.19
CA THR A 1130 -38.32 -0.87 -33.85
C THR A 1130 -39.00 -1.18 -32.53
N VAL A 1131 -38.87 -0.27 -31.57
CA VAL A 1131 -39.55 -0.34 -30.26
C VAL A 1131 -40.64 0.72 -30.22
N THR A 1132 -41.86 0.31 -29.91
CA THR A 1132 -43.03 1.19 -29.77
C THR A 1132 -43.63 1.02 -28.38
N ALA A 1133 -43.63 2.08 -27.58
CA ALA A 1133 -44.40 2.15 -26.33
C ALA A 1133 -45.78 2.73 -26.60
N THR A 1134 -46.80 2.19 -25.94
CA THR A 1134 -48.22 2.57 -26.10
C THR A 1134 -48.93 2.66 -24.75
N ILE A 1135 -49.66 3.75 -24.54
CA ILE A 1135 -50.58 3.97 -23.41
C ILE A 1135 -51.85 4.62 -23.97
N ARG A 1136 -52.99 3.91 -23.94
CA ARG A 1136 -54.27 4.38 -24.52
C ARG A 1136 -54.05 4.94 -25.94
N ASN A 1137 -54.35 6.23 -26.17
CA ASN A 1137 -54.23 6.91 -27.47
C ASN A 1137 -52.84 7.52 -27.73
N SER A 1138 -51.87 7.36 -26.82
CA SER A 1138 -50.50 7.90 -26.96
C SER A 1138 -49.51 6.79 -27.28
N HIS A 1139 -48.62 7.04 -28.24
CA HIS A 1139 -47.56 6.11 -28.62
C HIS A 1139 -46.24 6.83 -28.88
N ALA A 1140 -45.13 6.20 -28.52
CA ALA A 1140 -43.77 6.67 -28.77
C ALA A 1140 -42.95 5.56 -29.42
N ARG A 1141 -42.23 5.87 -30.50
CA ARG A 1141 -41.47 4.88 -31.29
C ARG A 1141 -40.02 5.30 -31.46
N ARG A 1142 -39.09 4.35 -31.30
CA ARG A 1142 -37.69 4.48 -31.71
C ARG A 1142 -37.25 3.27 -32.51
N THR A 1143 -36.27 3.47 -33.38
CA THR A 1143 -35.71 2.41 -34.21
C THR A 1143 -34.21 2.50 -34.17
N LEU A 1144 -33.53 1.35 -34.13
CA LEU A 1144 -32.09 1.25 -34.36
C LEU A 1144 -31.78 0.12 -35.34
N THR A 1145 -30.56 0.12 -35.87
CA THR A 1145 -30.04 -0.95 -36.71
C THR A 1145 -28.99 -1.73 -35.93
N LEU A 1146 -29.11 -3.05 -35.91
CA LEU A 1146 -28.16 -3.96 -35.27
C LEU A 1146 -27.53 -4.87 -36.33
N LYS A 1147 -26.21 -4.76 -36.54
CA LYS A 1147 -25.44 -5.72 -37.33
C LYS A 1147 -24.93 -6.83 -36.41
N VAL A 1148 -25.31 -8.08 -36.68
CA VAL A 1148 -24.91 -9.24 -35.87
C VAL A 1148 -23.44 -9.56 -36.19
N ARG A 1149 -22.54 -9.36 -35.21
CA ARG A 1149 -21.11 -9.64 -35.33
C ARG A 1149 -20.80 -11.13 -35.18
#